data_AF-A0A0P7ULF8-F1
#
_entry.id   AF-A0A0P7ULF8-F1
#
_cell.length_a   1.000
_cell.length_b   1.000
_cell.length_c   1.000
_cell.angle_alpha   90.00
_cell.angle_beta   90.00
_cell.angle_gamma   90.00
#
_symmetry.space_group_name_H-M   'P 1'
#
loop_
_entity.id
_entity.type
_entity.pdbx_description
1 polymer ?
#
loop_
_entity_poly.entity_id
_entity_poly.type
_entity_poly.pdbx_seq_one_letter_code
_entity_poly.pdbx_strand_id
1 'polypeptide(L)'
;MSTVSDIYIVSTFRLPPKLGGVLLGLYDKQDNKKYLELAIMGKINKALVRYLREDGKLHTVNLHGALLADGRTQSIILRLGGLRRDNLHLELYVNCRLMDSSHGLPSLVRLPPDGESVDIRNGHKAYARLQGSVESLKMALGGTVAKAGVLTDCPFQEDPSLPNSVAGDVNSILGDHTKALIGQLIIFNQILGELRLDIREQVKEMSLIRNTILECQVCGFHEAHSRCMPSPCYKGVHCMETLEYPGYRCGPCPEGMVGNGTHCEDVNECALAQPCFSTAACVNTATGFRCEPCPPGFSGPQLSGTGAEFAKSHKQECTDIDECAHVNNTCVPNSVCINTVGSFKCGPCKEGFTGNQTTGCFPRRSCSMLSYEPCDINAHCHIERNGKVSCVCNVGWAGNGNTCGPDTDLDGYPDESLPCIDNDKHCKMDNCIHTPNSGQEDTDNDGIGDQCDEDADGDGIKNVEDNCRLVPNKDQQNSDTDSFGDACDNCPNVPNSDQKDTDGNGEGDICDNDIDGDGIPNVLDNCPRVPNPMQSDRDGDGVGDACDSCPEFSNPMQTDVDNDLVGDVCDTNIDSDGDGHQDSRDNCPEVPNSSQLDSDNDGIGDECDDDDDNDGILDFGSPGPDNCRLIPNPNQKDSNGELSTSQGSRGTKAVGRPLSSFTRCGKSSDLSSAP
;
A
#
# COMPACT_ATOMS: atom_id res chain seq x y z
N MET A 1 -18.81 -30.49 -16.56
CA MET A 1 -17.82 -30.24 -15.49
C MET A 1 -16.51 -30.89 -15.91
N SER A 2 -15.57 -30.10 -16.44
CA SER A 2 -14.25 -30.57 -16.85
C SER A 2 -13.39 -30.82 -15.61
N THR A 3 -13.16 -32.09 -15.27
CA THR A 3 -12.32 -32.46 -14.14
C THR A 3 -10.85 -32.18 -14.46
N VAL A 4 -10.18 -31.38 -13.64
CA VAL A 4 -8.78 -30.97 -13.76
C VAL A 4 -7.85 -32.18 -13.59
N SER A 5 -6.93 -32.41 -14.53
CA SER A 5 -5.97 -33.53 -14.47
C SER A 5 -4.63 -33.16 -13.84
N ASP A 6 -4.20 -31.92 -14.04
CA ASP A 6 -2.90 -31.37 -13.63
C ASP A 6 -3.11 -30.01 -12.95
N ILE A 7 -2.33 -29.71 -11.91
CA ILE A 7 -2.28 -28.42 -11.23
C ILE A 7 -0.89 -27.84 -11.38
N TYR A 8 -0.79 -26.55 -11.69
CA TYR A 8 0.47 -25.82 -11.77
C TYR A 8 0.50 -24.74 -10.69
N ILE A 9 1.53 -24.78 -9.84
CA ILE A 9 1.84 -23.71 -8.90
C ILE A 9 3.04 -22.97 -9.46
N VAL A 10 2.84 -21.67 -9.71
CA VAL A 10 3.78 -20.81 -10.40
C VAL A 10 4.13 -19.66 -9.48
N SER A 11 5.41 -19.39 -9.27
CA SER A 11 5.82 -18.31 -8.39
C SER A 11 7.17 -17.72 -8.75
N THR A 12 7.27 -16.40 -8.60
CA THR A 12 8.53 -15.66 -8.66
C THR A 12 8.83 -15.14 -7.26
N PHE A 13 10.00 -15.47 -6.71
CA PHE A 13 10.37 -15.08 -5.35
C PHE A 13 11.88 -14.85 -5.21
N ARG A 14 12.27 -14.04 -4.24
CA ARG A 14 13.65 -13.79 -3.82
C ARG A 14 13.81 -14.25 -2.37
N LEU A 15 14.84 -15.05 -2.09
CA LEU A 15 15.18 -15.48 -0.73
C LEU A 15 16.67 -15.26 -0.46
N PRO A 16 17.05 -14.70 0.70
CA PRO A 16 18.46 -14.58 1.08
C PRO A 16 19.16 -15.94 1.25
N PRO A 17 20.50 -15.96 1.18
CA PRO A 17 21.28 -17.18 1.28
C PRO A 17 20.94 -18.02 2.50
N LYS A 18 20.73 -19.32 2.29
CA LYS A 18 20.49 -20.34 3.34
C LYS A 18 19.19 -20.18 4.14
N LEU A 19 18.29 -19.23 3.81
CA LEU A 19 16.97 -19.09 4.44
C LEU A 19 15.87 -19.87 3.69
N GLY A 20 14.75 -20.14 4.34
CA GLY A 20 13.67 -20.93 3.74
C GLY A 20 12.32 -20.70 4.42
N GLY A 21 11.24 -20.81 3.64
CA GLY A 21 9.88 -20.51 4.10
C GLY A 21 8.83 -21.29 3.32
N VAL A 22 7.58 -21.23 3.80
CA VAL A 22 6.43 -21.80 3.10
C VAL A 22 5.96 -20.81 2.03
N LEU A 23 5.95 -21.24 0.77
CA LEU A 23 5.56 -20.42 -0.37
C LEU A 23 4.04 -20.42 -0.58
N LEU A 24 3.43 -21.59 -0.43
CA LEU A 24 1.98 -21.78 -0.52
C LEU A 24 1.56 -22.96 0.37
N GLY A 25 0.44 -22.84 1.06
CA GLY A 25 -0.21 -23.99 1.68
C GLY A 25 -1.74 -23.93 1.68
N LEU A 26 -2.35 -25.09 1.53
CA LEU A 26 -3.77 -25.37 1.64
C LEU A 26 -4.02 -26.09 2.97
N TYR A 27 -4.85 -25.50 3.82
CA TYR A 27 -5.10 -25.97 5.18
C TYR A 27 -6.59 -26.16 5.43
N ASP A 28 -6.95 -27.10 6.29
CA ASP A 28 -8.28 -27.16 6.86
C ASP A 28 -8.49 -25.99 7.83
N LYS A 29 -9.62 -25.27 7.71
CA LYS A 29 -9.94 -24.08 8.51
C LYS A 29 -10.20 -24.39 9.99
N GLN A 30 -10.68 -25.59 10.32
CA GLN A 30 -11.05 -25.96 11.69
C GLN A 30 -9.86 -26.52 12.48
N ASP A 31 -9.11 -27.43 11.87
CA ASP A 31 -8.04 -28.17 12.55
C ASP A 31 -6.63 -27.94 11.98
N ASN A 32 -6.45 -26.96 11.08
CA ASN A 32 -5.15 -26.57 10.49
C ASN A 32 -4.41 -27.74 9.80
N LYS A 33 -5.15 -28.78 9.39
CA LYS A 33 -4.56 -29.95 8.74
C LYS A 33 -4.08 -29.59 7.35
N LYS A 34 -2.82 -29.93 7.03
CA LYS A 34 -2.19 -29.59 5.75
C LYS A 34 -2.71 -30.51 4.63
N TYR A 35 -3.43 -29.96 3.66
CA TYR A 35 -3.80 -30.68 2.45
C TYR A 35 -2.65 -30.71 1.45
N LEU A 36 -2.00 -29.56 1.24
CA LEU A 36 -0.85 -29.38 0.37
C LEU A 36 -0.02 -28.19 0.89
N GLU A 37 1.30 -28.34 0.97
CA GLU A 37 2.24 -27.29 1.39
C GLU A 37 3.47 -27.37 0.49
N LEU A 38 3.82 -26.26 -0.14
CA LEU A 38 5.07 -26.05 -0.87
C LEU A 38 5.95 -25.10 -0.07
N ALA A 39 7.13 -25.57 0.33
CA ALA A 39 8.12 -24.81 1.06
C ALA A 39 9.49 -24.87 0.38
N ILE A 40 10.27 -23.82 0.50
CA ILE A 40 11.65 -23.76 0.00
C ILE A 40 12.60 -23.86 1.19
N MET A 41 13.58 -24.75 1.11
CA MET A 41 14.61 -24.93 2.14
C MET A 41 15.97 -24.47 1.62
N GLY A 42 16.34 -23.21 1.85
CA GLY A 42 17.58 -22.64 1.33
C GLY A 42 18.86 -23.27 1.89
N LYS A 43 18.88 -23.71 3.16
CA LYS A 43 20.06 -24.40 3.75
C LYS A 43 20.54 -25.60 2.92
N ILE A 44 19.62 -26.27 2.22
CA ILE A 44 19.88 -27.46 1.43
C ILE A 44 19.49 -27.31 -0.05
N ASN A 45 19.06 -26.11 -0.47
CA ASN A 45 18.54 -25.80 -1.81
C ASN A 45 17.55 -26.85 -2.34
N LYS A 46 16.49 -27.13 -1.57
CA LYS A 46 15.42 -28.06 -1.98
C LYS A 46 14.04 -27.42 -1.90
N ALA A 47 13.18 -27.76 -2.84
CA ALA A 47 11.75 -27.52 -2.73
C ALA A 47 11.10 -28.74 -2.07
N LEU A 48 10.37 -28.48 -0.99
CA LEU A 48 9.72 -29.48 -0.17
C LEU A 48 8.22 -29.40 -0.39
N VAL A 49 7.64 -30.50 -0.90
CA VAL A 49 6.20 -30.63 -1.14
C VAL A 49 5.64 -31.61 -0.11
N ARG A 50 4.77 -31.12 0.77
CA ARG A 50 4.03 -31.91 1.75
C ARG A 50 2.58 -32.00 1.35
N TYR A 51 2.00 -33.19 1.37
CA TYR A 51 0.59 -33.34 1.05
C TYR A 51 -0.06 -34.49 1.80
N LEU A 52 -1.38 -34.41 2.00
CA LEU A 52 -2.13 -35.44 2.70
C LEU A 52 -2.53 -36.56 1.72
N ARG A 53 -2.15 -37.79 2.04
CA ARG A 53 -2.55 -38.97 1.26
C ARG A 53 -3.98 -39.39 1.57
N GLU A 54 -4.56 -40.22 0.72
CA GLU A 54 -5.87 -40.85 0.96
C GLU A 54 -5.94 -41.67 2.26
N ASP A 55 -4.81 -42.22 2.75
CA ASP A 55 -4.75 -42.93 4.04
C ASP A 55 -4.71 -42.01 5.27
N GLY A 56 -4.84 -40.69 5.06
CA GLY A 56 -4.89 -39.67 6.11
C GLY A 56 -3.51 -39.34 6.72
N LYS A 57 -2.41 -39.89 6.18
CA LYS A 57 -1.04 -39.57 6.60
C LYS A 57 -0.39 -38.54 5.68
N LEU A 58 0.48 -37.71 6.24
CA LEU A 58 1.24 -36.71 5.49
C LEU A 58 2.41 -37.39 4.74
N HIS A 59 2.53 -37.12 3.45
CA HIS A 59 3.68 -37.51 2.63
C HIS A 59 4.53 -36.29 2.32
N THR A 60 5.85 -36.45 2.26
CA THR A 60 6.80 -35.38 1.97
C THR A 60 7.70 -35.80 0.81
N VAL A 61 7.79 -34.95 -0.20
CA VAL A 61 8.65 -35.12 -1.37
C VAL A 61 9.67 -33.99 -1.40
N ASN A 62 10.94 -34.34 -1.52
CA ASN A 62 12.04 -33.39 -1.61
C ASN A 62 12.52 -33.34 -3.06
N LEU A 63 12.29 -32.22 -3.73
CA LEU A 63 12.73 -31.96 -5.10
C LEU A 63 13.97 -31.06 -5.06
N HIS A 64 15.02 -31.46 -5.77
CA HIS A 64 16.26 -30.71 -5.84
C HIS A 64 16.08 -29.52 -6.79
N GLY A 65 16.49 -28.33 -6.35
CA GLY A 65 16.56 -27.15 -7.22
C GLY A 65 17.96 -26.57 -7.13
N ALA A 66 18.57 -26.25 -8.26
CA ALA A 66 19.81 -25.49 -8.24
C ALA A 66 19.49 -24.06 -7.75
N LEU A 67 20.17 -23.61 -6.69
CA LEU A 67 20.23 -22.20 -6.26
C LEU A 67 18.85 -21.55 -6.01
N LEU A 68 18.02 -22.16 -5.15
CA LEU A 68 16.69 -21.62 -4.81
C LEU A 68 16.72 -20.47 -3.78
N ALA A 69 17.83 -20.28 -3.08
CA ALA A 69 18.00 -19.24 -2.06
C ALA A 69 19.44 -18.72 -2.11
N ASP A 70 19.75 -17.97 -3.17
CA ASP A 70 21.05 -17.35 -3.45
C ASP A 70 21.00 -15.81 -3.39
N GLY A 71 19.88 -15.25 -2.90
CA GLY A 71 19.65 -13.81 -2.85
C GLY A 71 19.17 -13.18 -4.16
N ARG A 72 19.06 -13.95 -5.26
CA ARG A 72 18.51 -13.49 -6.54
C ARG A 72 17.04 -13.87 -6.67
N THR A 73 16.31 -13.17 -7.55
CA THR A 73 14.95 -13.53 -7.91
C THR A 73 14.95 -14.82 -8.73
N GLN A 74 14.20 -15.82 -8.28
CA GLN A 74 14.05 -17.13 -8.90
C GLN A 74 12.60 -17.34 -9.34
N SER A 75 12.40 -17.89 -10.54
CA SER A 75 11.09 -18.29 -11.05
C SER A 75 10.94 -19.80 -10.96
N ILE A 76 9.88 -20.28 -10.32
CA ILE A 76 9.59 -21.71 -10.19
C ILE A 76 8.22 -22.08 -10.77
N ILE A 77 8.15 -23.29 -11.33
CA ILE A 77 6.90 -23.94 -11.73
C ILE A 77 6.90 -25.34 -11.12
N LEU A 78 5.98 -25.60 -10.20
CA LEU A 78 5.71 -26.93 -9.69
C LEU A 78 4.47 -27.48 -10.40
N ARG A 79 4.65 -28.58 -11.15
CA ARG A 79 3.55 -29.32 -11.76
C ARG A 79 3.18 -30.51 -10.89
N LEU A 80 1.91 -30.58 -10.51
CA LEU A 80 1.28 -31.73 -9.88
C LEU A 80 0.42 -32.44 -10.92
N GLY A 81 0.95 -33.52 -11.48
CA GLY A 81 0.30 -34.29 -12.52
C GLY A 81 -0.26 -35.62 -12.02
N GLY A 82 -1.25 -36.15 -12.72
CA GLY A 82 -1.76 -37.49 -12.42
C GLY A 82 -2.77 -37.55 -11.26
N LEU A 83 -3.43 -36.43 -10.93
CA LEU A 83 -4.49 -36.36 -9.89
C LEU A 83 -5.68 -37.31 -10.14
N ARG A 84 -5.78 -37.87 -11.36
CA ARG A 84 -6.84 -38.80 -11.79
C ARG A 84 -6.38 -40.26 -11.89
N ARG A 85 -5.08 -40.54 -11.80
CA ARG A 85 -4.48 -41.88 -11.95
C ARG A 85 -3.91 -42.31 -10.58
N ASP A 86 -3.76 -43.61 -10.34
CA ASP A 86 -3.25 -44.13 -9.06
C ASP A 86 -1.80 -43.74 -8.72
N ASN A 87 -1.13 -43.01 -9.63
CA ASN A 87 0.25 -42.56 -9.50
C ASN A 87 0.34 -41.04 -9.72
N LEU A 88 0.44 -40.30 -8.62
CA LEU A 88 0.77 -38.86 -8.64
C LEU A 88 2.23 -38.69 -9.11
N HIS A 89 2.51 -37.60 -9.82
CA HIS A 89 3.88 -37.19 -10.12
C HIS A 89 4.05 -35.69 -9.93
N LEU A 90 5.26 -35.30 -9.52
CA LEU A 90 5.67 -33.93 -9.27
C LEU A 90 6.86 -33.59 -10.15
N GLU A 91 6.83 -32.45 -10.83
CA GLU A 91 7.94 -31.94 -11.63
C GLU A 91 8.23 -30.50 -11.18
N LEU A 92 9.50 -30.21 -10.85
CA LEU A 92 9.97 -28.88 -10.47
C LEU A 92 10.78 -28.28 -11.62
N TYR A 93 10.32 -27.15 -12.11
CA TYR A 93 11.05 -26.30 -13.03
C TYR A 93 11.56 -25.07 -12.29
N VAL A 94 12.81 -24.68 -12.53
CA VAL A 94 13.42 -23.45 -12.01
C VAL A 94 14.00 -22.69 -13.21
N ASN A 95 13.67 -21.41 -13.34
CA ASN A 95 14.05 -20.55 -14.46
C ASN A 95 13.81 -21.23 -15.82
N CYS A 96 12.61 -21.77 -15.98
CA CYS A 96 12.13 -22.45 -17.19
C CYS A 96 12.88 -23.74 -17.57
N ARG A 97 13.67 -24.32 -16.66
CA ARG A 97 14.37 -25.61 -16.87
C ARG A 97 13.90 -26.65 -15.86
N LEU A 98 13.64 -27.88 -16.32
CA LEU A 98 13.29 -29.00 -15.46
C LEU A 98 14.50 -29.36 -14.58
N MET A 99 14.36 -29.22 -13.27
CA MET A 99 15.43 -29.52 -12.30
C MET A 99 15.33 -30.92 -11.73
N ASP A 100 14.13 -31.31 -11.29
CA ASP A 100 13.91 -32.61 -10.65
C ASP A 100 12.46 -33.08 -10.87
N SER A 101 12.25 -34.39 -10.84
CA SER A 101 10.94 -35.00 -10.96
C SER A 101 10.80 -36.23 -10.07
N SER A 102 9.58 -36.45 -9.58
CA SER A 102 9.23 -37.61 -8.76
C SER A 102 7.96 -38.24 -9.30
N HIS A 103 8.02 -39.54 -9.59
CA HIS A 103 6.93 -40.30 -10.20
C HIS A 103 6.51 -41.48 -9.31
N GLY A 104 5.27 -41.94 -9.46
CA GLY A 104 4.76 -43.10 -8.70
C GLY A 104 4.43 -42.76 -7.25
N LEU A 105 4.05 -41.51 -6.98
CA LEU A 105 3.71 -41.04 -5.66
C LEU A 105 2.27 -41.43 -5.27
N PRO A 106 1.99 -41.65 -3.97
CA PRO A 106 0.63 -41.95 -3.50
C PRO A 106 -0.39 -40.86 -3.85
N SER A 107 -1.65 -41.26 -4.04
CA SER A 107 -2.77 -40.36 -4.33
C SER A 107 -2.97 -39.28 -3.26
N LEU A 108 -3.26 -38.06 -3.72
CA LEU A 108 -3.65 -36.92 -2.88
C LEU A 108 -5.08 -37.13 -2.38
N VAL A 109 -5.36 -36.80 -1.11
CA VAL A 109 -6.72 -36.80 -0.57
C VAL A 109 -7.62 -35.86 -1.39
N ARG A 110 -8.90 -36.22 -1.54
CA ARG A 110 -9.88 -35.30 -2.13
C ARG A 110 -10.13 -34.14 -1.17
N LEU A 111 -9.98 -32.92 -1.67
CA LEU A 111 -10.38 -31.72 -0.95
C LEU A 111 -11.90 -31.74 -0.67
N PRO A 112 -12.36 -31.18 0.45
CA PRO A 112 -13.79 -31.06 0.74
C PRO A 112 -14.53 -30.34 -0.40
N PRO A 113 -15.79 -30.73 -0.69
CA PRO A 113 -16.58 -30.07 -1.72
C PRO A 113 -17.01 -28.64 -1.33
N ASP A 114 -17.06 -28.34 -0.04
CA ASP A 114 -17.38 -27.02 0.50
C ASP A 114 -16.10 -26.17 0.58
N GLY A 115 -15.94 -25.26 -0.38
CA GLY A 115 -14.77 -24.37 -0.47
C GLY A 115 -14.54 -23.48 0.76
N GLU A 116 -15.55 -23.24 1.60
CA GLU A 116 -15.43 -22.47 2.85
C GLU A 116 -14.64 -23.18 3.96
N SER A 117 -14.37 -24.49 3.80
CA SER A 117 -13.62 -25.31 4.77
C SER A 117 -12.11 -25.29 4.55
N VAL A 118 -11.62 -24.76 3.41
CA VAL A 118 -10.20 -24.75 3.05
C VAL A 118 -9.65 -23.32 3.08
N ASP A 119 -8.60 -23.12 3.87
CA ASP A 119 -7.84 -21.86 3.97
C ASP A 119 -6.59 -21.92 3.08
N ILE A 120 -6.32 -20.84 2.34
CA ILE A 120 -5.15 -20.71 1.46
C ILE A 120 -4.19 -19.70 2.06
N ARG A 121 -3.01 -20.16 2.47
CA ARG A 121 -1.96 -19.30 3.01
C ARG A 121 -0.85 -19.13 1.98
N ASN A 122 -0.48 -17.89 1.74
CA ASN A 122 0.62 -17.54 0.83
C ASN A 122 1.87 -17.12 1.63
N GLY A 123 3.03 -17.21 0.98
CA GLY A 123 4.32 -16.94 1.60
C GLY A 123 4.69 -15.46 1.74
N HIS A 124 3.89 -14.50 1.24
CA HIS A 124 4.31 -13.09 1.17
C HIS A 124 4.75 -12.54 2.53
N LYS A 125 3.94 -12.72 3.58
CA LYS A 125 4.31 -12.28 4.95
C LYS A 125 5.48 -13.06 5.54
N ALA A 126 5.58 -14.36 5.25
CA ALA A 126 6.63 -15.21 5.78
C ALA A 126 8.00 -14.94 5.13
N TYR A 127 8.01 -14.57 3.85
CA TYR A 127 9.22 -14.23 3.10
C TYR A 127 9.67 -12.81 3.43
N ALA A 128 8.74 -11.85 3.60
CA ALA A 128 9.06 -10.49 4.03
C ALA A 128 9.83 -10.48 5.37
N ARG A 129 9.40 -11.27 6.36
CA ARG A 129 10.10 -11.46 7.65
C ARG A 129 11.50 -12.07 7.53
N LEU A 130 11.81 -12.71 6.41
CA LEU A 130 13.11 -13.32 6.14
C LEU A 130 13.96 -12.45 5.20
N GLN A 131 13.66 -11.15 5.07
CA GLN A 131 14.29 -10.24 4.10
C GLN A 131 14.22 -10.76 2.64
N GLY A 132 13.20 -11.56 2.33
CA GLY A 132 12.88 -12.06 1.00
C GLY A 132 11.58 -11.47 0.47
N SER A 133 11.26 -11.73 -0.79
CA SER A 133 10.02 -11.28 -1.42
C SER A 133 9.36 -12.39 -2.22
N VAL A 134 8.04 -12.38 -2.31
CA VAL A 134 7.27 -13.16 -3.28
C VAL A 134 6.66 -12.14 -4.22
N GLU A 135 7.19 -12.04 -5.44
CA GLU A 135 6.76 -11.07 -6.46
C GLU A 135 5.48 -11.54 -7.15
N SER A 136 5.35 -12.86 -7.36
CA SER A 136 4.15 -13.44 -7.93
C SER A 136 3.88 -14.84 -7.37
N LEU A 137 2.61 -15.17 -7.18
CA LEU A 137 2.14 -16.50 -6.83
C LEU A 137 0.80 -16.75 -7.52
N LYS A 138 0.78 -17.68 -8.46
CA LYS A 138 -0.39 -18.04 -9.26
C LYS A 138 -0.60 -19.55 -9.24
N MET A 139 -1.85 -19.99 -9.23
CA MET A 139 -2.22 -21.39 -9.38
C MET A 139 -3.08 -21.55 -10.64
N ALA A 140 -2.68 -22.45 -11.54
CA ALA A 140 -3.42 -22.78 -12.74
C ALA A 140 -3.94 -24.21 -12.68
N LEU A 141 -5.21 -24.39 -13.06
CA LEU A 141 -5.90 -25.68 -13.07
C LEU A 141 -6.02 -26.18 -14.52
N GLY A 142 -5.26 -27.22 -14.87
CA GLY A 142 -5.21 -27.79 -16.22
C GLY A 142 -4.35 -26.99 -17.21
N GLY A 143 -4.17 -27.52 -18.43
CA GLY A 143 -3.32 -26.93 -19.47
C GLY A 143 -1.94 -27.61 -19.61
N THR A 144 -1.07 -27.02 -20.43
CA THR A 144 0.31 -27.49 -20.68
C THR A 144 1.33 -26.66 -19.88
N VAL A 145 2.52 -27.21 -19.65
CA VAL A 145 3.65 -26.49 -19.01
C VAL A 145 3.96 -25.19 -19.76
N ALA A 146 3.89 -25.18 -21.10
CA ALA A 146 4.09 -23.96 -21.91
C ALA A 146 3.08 -22.85 -21.57
N LYS A 147 1.81 -23.20 -21.38
CA LYS A 147 0.76 -22.24 -21.00
C LYS A 147 0.92 -21.74 -19.56
N ALA A 148 1.44 -22.59 -18.66
CA ALA A 148 1.82 -22.16 -17.31
C ALA A 148 3.06 -21.26 -17.32
N GLY A 149 4.02 -21.50 -18.23
CA GLY A 149 5.21 -20.67 -18.42
C GLY A 149 4.92 -19.23 -18.80
N VAL A 150 3.90 -19.01 -19.64
CA VAL A 150 3.41 -17.66 -20.00
C VAL A 150 2.94 -16.86 -18.79
N LEU A 151 2.55 -17.50 -17.67
CA LEU A 151 2.14 -16.80 -16.46
C LEU A 151 3.31 -16.21 -15.63
N THR A 152 4.55 -16.58 -15.99
CA THR A 152 5.82 -16.23 -15.32
C THR A 152 6.92 -15.79 -16.30
N ASP A 153 6.53 -15.29 -17.48
CA ASP A 153 7.44 -14.82 -18.54
C ASP A 153 8.55 -15.83 -18.91
N CYS A 154 8.22 -17.13 -18.87
CA CYS A 154 9.11 -18.23 -19.23
C CYS A 154 8.88 -18.65 -20.69
N PRO A 155 9.81 -18.39 -21.64
CA PRO A 155 9.68 -18.83 -23.01
C PRO A 155 10.07 -20.32 -23.11
N PHE A 156 9.09 -21.22 -22.99
CA PHE A 156 9.31 -22.62 -23.35
C PHE A 156 9.33 -22.75 -24.88
N GLN A 157 10.47 -23.20 -25.42
CA GLN A 157 10.63 -23.43 -26.85
C GLN A 157 9.74 -24.61 -27.29
N GLU A 158 8.77 -24.36 -28.16
CA GLU A 158 7.93 -25.40 -28.72
C GLU A 158 8.78 -26.34 -29.59
N ASP A 159 8.75 -27.64 -29.28
CA ASP A 159 9.34 -28.68 -30.12
C ASP A 159 8.59 -28.73 -31.47
N PRO A 160 9.30 -28.70 -32.62
CA PRO A 160 8.71 -28.56 -33.94
C PRO A 160 8.21 -29.92 -34.45
N SER A 161 7.08 -30.38 -33.92
CA SER A 161 6.37 -31.50 -34.53
C SER A 161 4.88 -31.41 -34.27
N LEU A 162 4.19 -30.57 -35.05
CA LEU A 162 2.90 -30.82 -35.70
C LEU A 162 2.45 -29.55 -36.48
N PRO A 163 1.79 -29.70 -37.66
CA PRO A 163 1.84 -28.69 -38.71
C PRO A 163 0.75 -27.60 -38.64
N ASN A 164 1.15 -26.44 -39.16
CA ASN A 164 0.39 -25.22 -39.44
C ASN A 164 -1.05 -25.40 -39.94
N SER A 165 -1.95 -24.59 -39.40
CA SER A 165 -3.03 -23.99 -40.20
C SER A 165 -3.26 -22.51 -39.82
N VAL A 166 -2.60 -21.65 -40.62
CA VAL A 166 -3.08 -20.38 -41.18
C VAL A 166 -3.52 -19.27 -40.22
N ALA A 167 -2.68 -18.23 -40.18
CA ALA A 167 -2.99 -16.88 -39.75
C ALA A 167 -4.11 -16.27 -40.62
N GLY A 168 -5.01 -15.52 -39.99
CA GLY A 168 -6.04 -14.74 -40.67
C GLY A 168 -6.66 -13.73 -39.71
N ASP A 169 -6.06 -12.55 -39.69
CA ASP A 169 -6.64 -11.23 -39.42
C ASP A 169 -7.41 -10.98 -38.11
N VAL A 170 -6.73 -10.28 -37.21
CA VAL A 170 -7.34 -9.30 -36.32
C VAL A 170 -7.08 -7.92 -36.93
N ASN A 171 -8.13 -7.24 -37.40
CA ASN A 171 -8.33 -5.83 -37.12
C ASN A 171 -9.72 -5.32 -37.56
N SER A 172 -10.24 -4.39 -36.75
CA SER A 172 -11.26 -3.39 -37.04
C SER A 172 -12.75 -3.78 -36.96
N ILE A 173 -13.33 -3.46 -35.80
CA ILE A 173 -14.33 -2.38 -35.59
C ILE A 173 -15.56 -2.30 -36.53
N LEU A 174 -16.72 -2.28 -35.85
CA LEU A 174 -18.01 -1.61 -36.11
C LEU A 174 -19.16 -2.45 -36.70
N GLY A 175 -20.28 -2.49 -35.96
CA GLY A 175 -21.55 -2.97 -36.49
C GLY A 175 -22.59 -3.34 -35.44
N ASP A 176 -23.09 -2.33 -34.75
CA ASP A 176 -24.44 -2.14 -34.20
C ASP A 176 -25.53 -3.24 -34.28
N HIS A 177 -26.29 -3.29 -33.18
CA HIS A 177 -27.73 -3.52 -33.08
C HIS A 177 -28.33 -4.78 -33.73
N THR A 178 -28.57 -5.80 -32.90
CA THR A 178 -29.92 -6.26 -32.49
C THR A 178 -29.93 -7.77 -32.23
N LYS A 179 -30.04 -8.13 -30.95
CA LYS A 179 -30.97 -9.15 -30.43
C LYS A 179 -30.84 -9.22 -28.91
N ALA A 180 -31.31 -8.17 -28.27
CA ALA A 180 -32.10 -8.36 -27.06
C ALA A 180 -33.24 -9.34 -27.41
N LEU A 181 -33.27 -10.55 -26.81
CA LEU A 181 -34.49 -11.35 -26.56
C LEU A 181 -34.28 -12.78 -26.04
N ILE A 182 -33.06 -13.27 -25.77
CA ILE A 182 -32.91 -14.68 -25.32
C ILE A 182 -31.91 -14.75 -24.17
N GLY A 183 -32.42 -14.57 -22.94
CA GLY A 183 -31.64 -14.79 -21.71
C GLY A 183 -32.28 -14.23 -20.44
N GLN A 184 -33.17 -13.23 -20.57
CA GLN A 184 -34.03 -12.73 -19.49
C GLN A 184 -35.19 -13.67 -19.11
N LEU A 185 -35.19 -14.93 -19.55
CA LEU A 185 -36.32 -15.86 -19.36
C LEU A 185 -36.01 -17.10 -18.52
N ILE A 186 -34.85 -17.19 -17.87
CA ILE A 186 -34.47 -18.38 -17.07
C ILE A 186 -34.14 -18.07 -15.60
N ILE A 187 -34.23 -16.80 -15.14
CA ILE A 187 -34.04 -16.46 -13.72
C ILE A 187 -35.13 -15.48 -13.22
N PHE A 188 -36.37 -15.66 -13.68
CA PHE A 188 -37.56 -15.05 -13.07
C PHE A 188 -38.52 -16.11 -12.47
N ASN A 189 -38.19 -17.40 -12.62
CA ASN A 189 -39.02 -18.51 -12.13
C ASN A 189 -38.37 -19.36 -11.02
N GLN A 190 -37.23 -18.93 -10.44
CA GLN A 190 -36.54 -19.73 -9.42
C GLN A 190 -36.43 -19.07 -8.04
N ILE A 191 -36.95 -17.84 -7.87
CA ILE A 191 -37.02 -17.13 -6.57
C ILE A 191 -38.49 -16.76 -6.25
N LEU A 192 -39.42 -17.64 -6.63
CA LEU A 192 -40.82 -17.68 -6.16
C LEU A 192 -41.17 -19.10 -5.68
N GLY A 193 -40.17 -19.81 -5.16
CA GLY A 193 -40.25 -21.21 -4.76
C GLY A 193 -40.10 -21.49 -3.25
N GLU A 194 -39.74 -20.50 -2.43
CA GLU A 194 -39.57 -20.68 -0.99
C GLU A 194 -40.32 -19.65 -0.16
N LEU A 195 -41.64 -19.65 -0.35
CA LEU A 195 -42.59 -19.20 0.67
C LEU A 195 -43.83 -20.11 0.63
N ARG A 196 -43.64 -21.40 0.91
CA ARG A 196 -44.75 -22.24 1.41
C ARG A 196 -44.31 -23.56 2.06
N LEU A 197 -43.98 -23.49 3.34
CA LEU A 197 -44.40 -24.54 4.29
C LEU A 197 -45.25 -23.87 5.37
N ASP A 198 -46.46 -23.51 4.96
CA ASP A 198 -47.60 -23.48 5.85
C ASP A 198 -47.93 -24.92 6.21
N ILE A 199 -47.76 -25.22 7.49
CA ILE A 199 -48.64 -26.02 8.34
C ILE A 199 -49.53 -27.02 7.58
N ARG A 200 -49.21 -28.30 7.81
CA ARG A 200 -50.10 -29.43 7.61
C ARG A 200 -51.41 -29.22 8.37
N GLU A 201 -52.50 -29.30 7.61
CA GLU A 201 -53.74 -30.03 7.85
C GLU A 201 -54.95 -29.16 7.56
N GLN A 202 -55.50 -29.32 6.36
CA GLN A 202 -56.92 -29.63 6.25
C GLN A 202 -57.13 -30.36 4.92
N VAL A 203 -57.06 -31.69 5.01
CA VAL A 203 -57.49 -32.56 3.93
C VAL A 203 -58.98 -32.81 4.10
N LYS A 204 -59.68 -32.58 2.98
CA LYS A 204 -61.07 -32.90 2.65
C LYS A 204 -62.10 -31.91 3.15
N GLU A 205 -62.63 -31.15 2.21
CA GLU A 205 -64.02 -31.38 1.86
C GLU A 205 -64.16 -31.63 0.35
N MET A 206 -64.49 -32.89 0.06
CA MET A 206 -65.09 -33.31 -1.19
C MET A 206 -66.54 -32.83 -1.17
N SER A 207 -66.90 -32.15 -2.24
CA SER A 207 -68.25 -31.74 -2.61
C SER A 207 -69.37 -32.68 -2.13
N LEU A 208 -70.26 -32.09 -1.34
CA LEU A 208 -71.71 -32.19 -1.43
C LEU A 208 -72.27 -33.60 -1.71
N ILE A 209 -72.70 -34.29 -0.66
CA ILE A 209 -73.86 -35.17 -0.77
C ILE A 209 -74.83 -34.84 0.37
N ARG A 210 -75.87 -34.12 -0.06
CA ARG A 210 -77.28 -34.44 0.19
C ARG A 210 -77.75 -34.30 1.63
N ASN A 211 -78.68 -33.37 1.78
CA ASN A 211 -79.93 -33.52 2.53
C ASN A 211 -80.13 -34.92 3.10
N THR A 212 -80.62 -34.94 4.34
CA THR A 212 -81.47 -35.96 4.99
C THR A 212 -80.85 -36.26 6.35
N ILE A 213 -81.48 -36.13 7.49
CA ILE A 213 -82.76 -35.59 7.94
C ILE A 213 -82.74 -35.88 9.46
N LEU A 214 -83.38 -35.03 10.24
CA LEU A 214 -84.04 -35.30 11.53
C LEU A 214 -83.31 -36.08 12.66
N GLU A 215 -83.65 -35.61 13.87
CA GLU A 215 -83.45 -36.24 15.19
C GLU A 215 -82.12 -35.86 15.87
N CYS A 216 -82.07 -35.19 17.03
CA CYS A 216 -83.11 -34.92 18.03
C CYS A 216 -82.66 -33.75 18.93
N GLN A 217 -83.52 -32.73 19.03
CA GLN A 217 -84.15 -32.22 20.25
C GLN A 217 -83.35 -32.06 21.58
N VAL A 218 -83.65 -30.95 22.27
CA VAL A 218 -83.60 -30.70 23.75
C VAL A 218 -82.38 -29.91 24.26
N CYS A 219 -82.53 -28.58 24.38
CA CYS A 219 -82.66 -27.74 25.62
C CYS A 219 -81.31 -27.35 26.25
N GLY A 220 -81.05 -26.16 26.78
CA GLY A 220 -81.81 -24.94 27.08
C GLY A 220 -80.87 -23.92 27.77
N PHE A 221 -81.42 -22.78 28.17
CA PHE A 221 -80.84 -21.66 28.96
C PHE A 221 -80.14 -20.52 28.20
N HIS A 222 -80.83 -19.37 28.22
CA HIS A 222 -80.29 -18.02 28.05
C HIS A 222 -79.42 -17.64 29.25
N GLU A 223 -78.27 -17.01 29.02
CA GLU A 223 -77.68 -16.03 29.94
C GLU A 223 -77.08 -14.84 29.16
N ALA A 224 -76.99 -13.69 29.83
CA ALA A 224 -76.98 -12.34 29.28
C ALA A 224 -75.82 -12.02 28.33
N HIS A 225 -76.14 -11.65 27.09
CA HIS A 225 -75.17 -11.04 26.17
C HIS A 225 -74.82 -9.63 26.65
N SER A 226 -73.53 -9.37 26.87
CA SER A 226 -72.98 -8.02 26.99
C SER A 226 -73.40 -7.19 25.77
N ARG A 227 -73.81 -5.93 25.98
CA ARG A 227 -74.29 -5.05 24.90
C ARG A 227 -73.17 -4.61 23.95
N CYS A 228 -71.91 -4.90 24.31
CA CYS A 228 -70.73 -4.74 23.46
C CYS A 228 -70.34 -6.03 22.72
N MET A 229 -71.19 -7.07 22.65
CA MET A 229 -70.95 -8.27 21.83
C MET A 229 -72.14 -8.61 20.90
N PRO A 230 -71.94 -8.62 19.56
CA PRO A 230 -70.73 -8.16 18.84
C PRO A 230 -70.49 -6.64 19.01
N SER A 231 -69.22 -6.21 19.05
CA SER A 231 -68.87 -4.80 19.34
C SER A 231 -69.52 -3.83 18.35
N PRO A 232 -70.37 -2.90 18.80
CA PRO A 232 -70.98 -1.88 17.94
C PRO A 232 -70.04 -0.71 17.62
N CYS A 233 -68.89 -0.61 18.29
CA CYS A 233 -67.88 0.41 18.05
C CYS A 233 -66.91 0.02 16.93
N TYR A 234 -66.29 1.03 16.30
CA TYR A 234 -65.30 0.83 15.24
C TYR A 234 -64.15 -0.07 15.71
N LYS A 235 -63.56 -0.86 14.79
CA LYS A 235 -62.52 -1.85 15.11
C LYS A 235 -61.32 -1.15 15.80
N GLY A 236 -61.03 -1.53 17.05
CA GLY A 236 -59.96 -0.93 17.86
C GLY A 236 -60.42 0.19 18.81
N VAL A 237 -61.67 0.64 18.75
CA VAL A 237 -62.26 1.62 19.68
C VAL A 237 -62.83 0.91 20.91
N HIS A 238 -62.53 1.44 22.09
CA HIS A 238 -63.04 0.88 23.35
C HIS A 238 -64.56 1.11 23.50
N CYS A 239 -65.32 0.03 23.68
CA CYS A 239 -66.77 0.04 23.93
C CYS A 239 -67.05 0.05 25.43
N MET A 240 -67.79 1.05 25.92
CA MET A 240 -68.21 1.16 27.33
C MET A 240 -69.72 0.96 27.43
N GLU A 241 -70.18 0.11 28.34
CA GLU A 241 -71.62 -0.10 28.57
C GLU A 241 -72.25 1.08 29.32
N THR A 242 -73.45 1.49 28.91
CA THR A 242 -74.19 2.60 29.55
C THR A 242 -75.64 2.20 29.85
N LEU A 243 -76.24 2.88 30.83
CA LEU A 243 -77.63 2.65 31.25
C LEU A 243 -78.64 3.41 30.39
N GLU A 244 -78.18 4.38 29.61
CA GLU A 244 -79.00 5.19 28.69
C GLU A 244 -79.05 4.56 27.30
N TYR A 245 -80.23 4.55 26.67
CA TYR A 245 -80.44 4.01 25.33
C TYR A 245 -79.53 4.73 24.31
N PRO A 246 -78.71 4.04 23.47
CA PRO A 246 -78.79 2.62 23.03
C PRO A 246 -78.03 1.58 23.89
N GLY A 247 -77.50 1.97 25.06
CA GLY A 247 -76.92 1.04 26.04
C GLY A 247 -75.43 0.79 25.92
N TYR A 248 -74.75 1.53 25.04
CA TYR A 248 -73.30 1.54 24.86
C TYR A 248 -72.83 2.94 24.45
N ARG A 249 -71.57 3.28 24.75
CA ARG A 249 -70.88 4.46 24.24
C ARG A 249 -69.51 4.05 23.71
N CYS A 250 -69.13 4.57 22.55
CA CYS A 250 -67.81 4.35 21.98
C CYS A 250 -66.84 5.43 22.44
N GLY A 251 -65.58 5.06 22.66
CA GLY A 251 -64.48 6.01 22.85
C GLY A 251 -64.17 6.84 21.59
N PRO A 252 -63.18 7.74 21.67
CA PRO A 252 -62.70 8.44 20.49
C PRO A 252 -62.14 7.46 19.44
N CYS A 253 -62.10 7.89 18.17
CA CYS A 253 -61.48 7.13 17.10
C CYS A 253 -59.98 6.93 17.37
N PRO A 254 -59.35 5.87 16.80
CA PRO A 254 -57.91 5.66 16.91
C PRO A 254 -57.12 6.83 16.33
N GLU A 255 -55.85 6.99 16.76
CA GLU A 255 -54.98 8.04 16.22
C GLU A 255 -54.85 7.95 14.69
N GLY A 256 -54.88 9.09 14.01
CA GLY A 256 -54.95 9.17 12.54
C GLY A 256 -56.37 9.08 11.95
N MET A 257 -57.40 8.92 12.78
CA MET A 257 -58.80 8.84 12.33
C MET A 257 -59.70 9.87 13.01
N VAL A 258 -60.74 10.30 12.30
CA VAL A 258 -61.76 11.24 12.79
C VAL A 258 -63.15 10.62 12.71
N GLY A 259 -63.98 10.85 13.71
CA GLY A 259 -65.33 10.31 13.75
C GLY A 259 -65.97 10.31 15.13
N ASN A 260 -67.12 9.64 15.24
CA ASN A 260 -67.92 9.59 16.46
C ASN A 260 -67.69 8.31 17.29
N GLY A 261 -66.61 7.55 17.01
CA GLY A 261 -66.28 6.29 17.68
C GLY A 261 -67.04 5.05 17.18
N THR A 262 -68.19 5.24 16.52
CA THR A 262 -68.92 4.17 15.80
C THR A 262 -68.53 4.11 14.32
N HIS A 263 -68.34 5.27 13.70
CA HIS A 263 -67.85 5.43 12.34
C HIS A 263 -66.60 6.30 12.39
N CYS A 264 -65.46 5.74 11.99
CA CYS A 264 -64.18 6.42 11.94
C CYS A 264 -63.67 6.42 10.50
N GLU A 265 -63.30 7.60 10.02
CA GLU A 265 -62.72 7.82 8.69
C GLU A 265 -61.26 8.25 8.85
N ASP A 266 -60.44 7.86 7.88
CA ASP A 266 -59.01 8.18 7.84
C ASP A 266 -58.78 9.68 7.59
N VAL A 267 -57.84 10.28 8.33
CA VAL A 267 -57.44 11.67 8.13
C VAL A 267 -56.40 11.72 7.03
N ASN A 268 -56.63 12.52 5.99
CA ASN A 268 -55.62 12.69 4.93
C ASN A 268 -54.59 13.76 5.34
N GLU A 269 -53.50 13.36 6.01
CA GLU A 269 -52.47 14.30 6.46
C GLU A 269 -51.72 14.95 5.29
N CYS A 270 -51.58 14.26 4.16
CA CYS A 270 -50.91 14.78 2.97
C CYS A 270 -51.64 16.00 2.37
N ALA A 271 -52.97 15.96 2.34
CA ALA A 271 -53.77 17.08 1.84
C ALA A 271 -53.83 18.26 2.83
N LEU A 272 -53.68 17.98 4.14
CA LEU A 272 -53.88 18.97 5.20
C LEU A 272 -52.60 19.69 5.64
N ALA A 273 -51.46 19.01 5.65
CA ALA A 273 -50.23 19.53 6.26
C ALA A 273 -49.01 19.57 5.33
N GLN A 274 -49.03 18.84 4.19
CA GLN A 274 -47.91 18.72 3.25
C GLN A 274 -46.54 18.49 3.95
N PRO A 275 -46.38 17.39 4.70
CA PRO A 275 -45.22 17.16 5.55
C PRO A 275 -43.93 16.77 4.78
N CYS A 276 -44.03 16.39 3.51
CA CYS A 276 -42.90 15.89 2.73
C CYS A 276 -42.18 16.99 1.93
N PHE A 277 -40.93 16.74 1.54
CA PHE A 277 -40.08 17.71 0.83
C PHE A 277 -40.70 18.19 -0.49
N SER A 278 -41.32 17.26 -1.23
CA SER A 278 -42.19 17.60 -2.35
C SER A 278 -43.63 17.20 -2.06
N THR A 279 -44.58 18.02 -2.51
CA THR A 279 -46.01 17.77 -2.29
C THR A 279 -46.50 16.48 -2.96
N ALA A 280 -45.80 16.00 -3.99
CA ALA A 280 -46.11 14.76 -4.71
C ALA A 280 -45.53 13.50 -4.04
N ALA A 281 -44.59 13.67 -3.09
CA ALA A 281 -43.92 12.57 -2.39
C ALA A 281 -44.67 12.08 -1.14
N CYS A 282 -45.82 12.67 -0.80
CA CYS A 282 -46.60 12.27 0.36
C CYS A 282 -47.60 11.17 0.00
N VAL A 283 -47.51 10.03 0.69
CA VAL A 283 -48.45 8.91 0.54
C VAL A 283 -49.29 8.79 1.81
N ASN A 284 -50.60 9.03 1.66
CA ASN A 284 -51.57 8.82 2.73
C ASN A 284 -51.79 7.31 2.94
N THR A 285 -51.69 6.87 4.19
CA THR A 285 -51.90 5.48 4.62
C THR A 285 -53.12 5.41 5.53
N ALA A 286 -53.74 4.23 5.70
CA ALA A 286 -55.02 4.10 6.41
C ALA A 286 -54.99 4.41 7.93
N THR A 287 -53.87 4.85 8.48
CA THR A 287 -53.66 5.16 9.90
C THR A 287 -52.71 6.35 10.10
N GLY A 288 -52.31 7.04 9.03
CA GLY A 288 -51.28 8.08 9.06
C GLY A 288 -50.66 8.35 7.69
N PHE A 289 -49.43 8.85 7.63
CA PHE A 289 -48.76 9.15 6.35
C PHE A 289 -47.31 8.64 6.33
N ARG A 290 -46.79 8.47 5.12
CA ARG A 290 -45.35 8.34 4.89
C ARG A 290 -44.90 9.26 3.77
N CYS A 291 -43.69 9.78 3.91
CA CYS A 291 -42.99 10.43 2.82
C CYS A 291 -42.16 9.40 2.05
N GLU A 292 -42.12 9.56 0.73
CA GLU A 292 -41.14 8.89 -0.11
C GLU A 292 -39.72 9.39 0.22
N PRO A 293 -38.68 8.62 -0.12
CA PRO A 293 -37.28 9.02 0.09
C PRO A 293 -36.96 10.37 -0.56
N CYS A 294 -35.89 11.03 -0.08
CA CYS A 294 -35.41 12.26 -0.70
C CYS A 294 -35.12 12.04 -2.20
N PRO A 295 -35.39 13.05 -3.05
CA PRO A 295 -35.13 12.93 -4.48
C PRO A 295 -33.64 12.68 -4.77
N PRO A 296 -33.30 12.10 -5.93
CA PRO A 296 -31.90 11.89 -6.33
C PRO A 296 -31.08 13.18 -6.20
N GLY A 297 -29.87 13.09 -5.63
CA GLY A 297 -29.00 14.24 -5.33
C GLY A 297 -29.21 14.84 -3.94
N PHE A 298 -30.18 14.38 -3.15
CA PHE A 298 -30.41 14.82 -1.79
C PHE A 298 -30.40 13.64 -0.81
N SER A 299 -29.89 13.88 0.40
CA SER A 299 -29.90 12.92 1.51
C SER A 299 -30.77 13.43 2.65
N GLY A 300 -31.39 12.51 3.39
CA GLY A 300 -32.23 12.86 4.53
C GLY A 300 -32.98 11.66 5.07
N PRO A 301 -33.39 11.68 6.34
CA PRO A 301 -34.15 10.60 6.95
C PRO A 301 -35.56 10.50 6.37
N GLN A 302 -36.09 9.29 6.26
CA GLN A 302 -37.47 9.07 5.82
C GLN A 302 -38.45 9.44 6.95
N LEU A 303 -39.44 10.28 6.62
CA LEU A 303 -40.46 10.72 7.59
C LEU A 303 -41.73 9.86 7.48
N SER A 304 -42.18 9.33 8.61
CA SER A 304 -43.49 8.69 8.75
C SER A 304 -44.10 9.04 10.11
N GLY A 305 -45.43 9.10 10.17
CA GLY A 305 -46.12 9.48 11.40
C GLY A 305 -47.64 9.37 11.29
N THR A 306 -48.30 9.51 12.43
CA THR A 306 -49.76 9.33 12.56
C THR A 306 -50.41 10.61 13.08
N GLY A 307 -51.47 11.07 12.43
CA GLY A 307 -52.25 12.23 12.87
C GLY A 307 -51.78 13.58 12.35
N ALA A 308 -52.73 14.51 12.26
CA ALA A 308 -52.55 15.82 11.62
C ALA A 308 -51.64 16.80 12.38
N GLU A 309 -51.50 16.66 13.70
CA GLU A 309 -50.61 17.54 14.48
C GLU A 309 -49.14 17.16 14.29
N PHE A 310 -48.84 15.87 14.20
CA PHE A 310 -47.49 15.39 13.90
C PHE A 310 -47.05 15.84 12.50
N ALA A 311 -47.94 15.71 11.51
CA ALA A 311 -47.68 16.16 10.13
C ALA A 311 -47.46 17.68 9.99
N LYS A 312 -47.99 18.51 10.92
CA LYS A 312 -47.76 19.97 10.90
C LYS A 312 -46.43 20.38 11.53
N SER A 313 -45.97 19.62 12.53
CA SER A 313 -44.79 19.94 13.33
C SER A 313 -43.50 19.34 12.77
N HIS A 314 -43.59 18.20 12.08
CA HIS A 314 -42.44 17.50 11.54
C HIS A 314 -42.49 17.50 10.02
N LYS A 315 -41.54 18.19 9.39
CA LYS A 315 -41.38 18.23 7.93
C LYS A 315 -40.14 17.44 7.52
N GLN A 316 -40.20 16.78 6.37
CA GLN A 316 -39.06 16.08 5.80
C GLN A 316 -38.01 17.09 5.35
N GLU A 317 -36.82 16.99 5.93
CA GLU A 317 -35.65 17.77 5.57
C GLU A 317 -34.76 16.93 4.65
N CYS A 318 -34.47 17.47 3.47
CA CYS A 318 -33.57 16.86 2.49
C CYS A 318 -32.45 17.87 2.21
N THR A 319 -31.22 17.47 2.51
CA THR A 319 -30.00 18.27 2.27
C THR A 319 -29.31 17.80 1.01
N ASP A 320 -28.71 18.74 0.29
CA ASP A 320 -27.91 18.46 -0.90
C ASP A 320 -26.76 17.50 -0.59
N ILE A 321 -26.51 16.53 -1.46
CA ILE A 321 -25.35 15.65 -1.34
C ILE A 321 -24.18 16.32 -2.04
N ASP A 322 -23.14 16.70 -1.30
CA ASP A 322 -21.92 17.19 -1.94
C ASP A 322 -21.14 16.00 -2.55
N GLU A 323 -21.37 15.73 -3.83
CA GLU A 323 -20.70 14.63 -4.53
C GLU A 323 -19.20 14.90 -4.77
N CYS A 324 -18.74 16.15 -4.58
CA CYS A 324 -17.33 16.50 -4.66
C CYS A 324 -16.58 16.19 -3.35
N ALA A 325 -17.26 16.22 -2.20
CA ALA A 325 -16.66 15.90 -0.89
C ALA A 325 -16.75 14.42 -0.53
N HIS A 326 -17.79 13.71 -0.99
CA HIS A 326 -18.06 12.33 -0.58
C HIS A 326 -17.45 11.25 -1.47
N VAL A 327 -17.06 11.57 -2.71
CA VAL A 327 -16.60 10.57 -3.69
C VAL A 327 -15.33 11.05 -4.41
N ASN A 328 -14.21 10.35 -4.20
CA ASN A 328 -12.91 10.73 -4.76
C ASN A 328 -12.78 10.59 -6.30
N ASN A 329 -13.77 9.98 -6.98
CA ASN A 329 -13.75 9.68 -8.42
C ASN A 329 -14.99 10.21 -9.18
N THR A 330 -15.65 11.26 -8.69
CA THR A 330 -16.86 11.80 -9.32
C THR A 330 -16.57 12.50 -10.66
N CYS A 331 -15.41 13.15 -10.75
CA CYS A 331 -14.87 13.73 -11.96
C CYS A 331 -13.54 13.07 -12.34
N VAL A 332 -13.07 13.30 -13.57
CA VAL A 332 -11.74 12.83 -13.98
C VAL A 332 -10.68 13.31 -12.97
N PRO A 333 -9.72 12.44 -12.57
CA PRO A 333 -8.63 12.83 -11.68
C PRO A 333 -7.92 14.09 -12.18
N ASN A 334 -7.57 15.00 -11.28
CA ASN A 334 -6.97 16.30 -11.61
C ASN A 334 -7.89 17.26 -12.39
N SER A 335 -9.21 17.11 -12.28
CA SER A 335 -10.18 18.11 -12.70
C SER A 335 -10.90 18.77 -11.52
N VAL A 336 -11.42 19.98 -11.75
CA VAL A 336 -12.14 20.74 -10.72
C VAL A 336 -13.58 20.22 -10.63
N CYS A 337 -14.00 19.68 -9.49
CA CYS A 337 -15.39 19.34 -9.23
C CYS A 337 -16.14 20.56 -8.68
N ILE A 338 -17.33 20.85 -9.18
CA ILE A 338 -18.16 21.96 -8.72
C ILE A 338 -19.52 21.40 -8.29
N ASN A 339 -19.80 21.41 -6.99
CA ASN A 339 -21.08 21.00 -6.45
C ASN A 339 -22.20 21.97 -6.87
N THR A 340 -23.38 21.46 -7.19
CA THR A 340 -24.58 22.22 -7.53
C THR A 340 -25.79 21.65 -6.80
N VAL A 341 -26.83 22.45 -6.57
CA VAL A 341 -27.99 21.95 -5.82
C VAL A 341 -28.68 20.80 -6.57
N GLY A 342 -28.64 19.59 -6.01
CA GLY A 342 -29.16 18.33 -6.50
C GLY A 342 -28.25 17.58 -7.49
N SER A 343 -27.01 18.04 -7.74
CA SER A 343 -26.08 17.40 -8.70
C SER A 343 -24.67 18.00 -8.63
N PHE A 344 -23.73 17.52 -9.44
CA PHE A 344 -22.41 18.12 -9.61
C PHE A 344 -22.09 18.40 -11.08
N LYS A 345 -21.16 19.32 -11.33
CA LYS A 345 -20.57 19.54 -12.66
C LYS A 345 -19.05 19.46 -12.59
N CYS A 346 -18.46 18.75 -13.54
CA CYS A 346 -17.02 18.68 -13.69
C CYS A 346 -16.51 19.86 -14.54
N GLY A 347 -15.64 20.66 -13.94
CA GLY A 347 -14.99 21.82 -14.53
C GLY A 347 -13.73 21.46 -15.34
N PRO A 348 -12.90 22.48 -15.67
CA PRO A 348 -11.65 22.27 -16.37
C PRO A 348 -10.65 21.46 -15.53
N CYS A 349 -9.58 20.99 -16.18
CA CYS A 349 -8.44 20.43 -15.46
C CYS A 349 -7.87 21.47 -14.48
N LYS A 350 -7.39 20.98 -13.33
CA LYS A 350 -6.67 21.80 -12.34
C LYS A 350 -5.43 22.43 -13.01
N GLU A 351 -4.93 23.52 -12.44
CA GLU A 351 -3.72 24.18 -12.97
C GLU A 351 -2.55 23.19 -13.06
N GLY A 352 -1.74 23.31 -14.10
CA GLY A 352 -0.70 22.34 -14.41
C GLY A 352 -1.18 21.09 -15.17
N PHE A 353 -2.48 20.91 -15.36
CA PHE A 353 -3.06 19.82 -16.17
C PHE A 353 -3.81 20.38 -17.39
N THR A 354 -3.74 19.66 -18.51
CA THR A 354 -4.49 19.94 -19.75
C THR A 354 -5.23 18.67 -20.14
N GLY A 355 -6.38 18.81 -20.79
CA GLY A 355 -7.21 17.66 -21.16
C GLY A 355 -8.70 17.96 -21.05
N ASN A 356 -9.50 16.91 -20.99
CA ASN A 356 -10.95 17.00 -20.85
C ASN A 356 -11.49 15.81 -20.03
N GLN A 357 -12.80 15.84 -19.76
CA GLN A 357 -13.48 14.80 -18.99
C GLN A 357 -13.59 13.44 -19.71
N THR A 358 -13.25 13.36 -21.00
CA THR A 358 -13.31 12.12 -21.81
C THR A 358 -11.95 11.45 -21.96
N THR A 359 -10.87 12.23 -22.10
CA THR A 359 -9.50 11.74 -22.32
C THR A 359 -8.68 11.66 -21.02
N GLY A 360 -9.14 12.27 -19.94
CA GLY A 360 -8.32 12.47 -18.76
C GLY A 360 -7.66 13.85 -18.73
N CYS A 361 -7.33 14.33 -17.54
CA CYS A 361 -6.47 15.50 -17.32
C CYS A 361 -5.03 15.03 -17.11
N PHE A 362 -4.13 15.45 -17.99
CA PHE A 362 -2.71 15.08 -17.99
C PHE A 362 -1.81 16.30 -17.75
N PRO A 363 -0.62 16.14 -17.18
CA PRO A 363 0.29 17.27 -16.92
C PRO A 363 0.58 18.09 -18.20
N ARG A 364 0.56 19.41 -18.08
CA ARG A 364 0.78 20.41 -19.14
C ARG A 364 2.19 20.35 -19.71
N ARG A 365 3.15 19.83 -18.93
CA ARG A 365 4.50 19.45 -19.36
C ARG A 365 4.67 17.96 -19.10
N SER A 366 4.51 17.17 -20.16
CA SER A 366 4.75 15.74 -20.14
C SER A 366 5.82 15.45 -21.19
N CYS A 367 6.71 14.49 -20.91
CA CYS A 367 7.71 13.97 -21.84
C CYS A 367 7.11 13.58 -23.21
N SER A 368 5.79 13.31 -23.25
CA SER A 368 5.03 12.91 -24.42
C SER A 368 4.33 14.03 -25.21
N MET A 369 4.32 15.30 -24.75
CA MET A 369 3.66 16.42 -25.44
C MET A 369 4.60 17.48 -26.01
N LEU A 370 5.91 17.36 -25.78
CA LEU A 370 6.89 18.13 -26.53
C LEU A 370 7.22 17.33 -27.79
N SER A 371 6.67 17.76 -28.92
CA SER A 371 7.14 17.41 -30.27
C SER A 371 8.54 17.99 -30.56
N TYR A 372 9.39 18.01 -29.54
CA TYR A 372 10.77 18.44 -29.48
C TYR A 372 11.39 17.61 -28.36
N GLU A 373 11.92 16.43 -28.71
CA GLU A 373 12.67 15.55 -27.81
C GLU A 373 13.83 16.37 -27.21
N PRO A 374 13.76 16.80 -25.94
CA PRO A 374 14.78 17.65 -25.35
C PRO A 374 15.97 16.83 -24.81
N CYS A 375 15.79 15.52 -24.68
CA CYS A 375 16.76 14.59 -24.14
C CYS A 375 17.51 13.85 -25.26
N ASP A 376 18.70 13.36 -24.95
CA ASP A 376 19.46 12.48 -25.84
C ASP A 376 18.66 11.20 -26.18
N ILE A 377 18.96 10.55 -27.31
CA ILE A 377 18.36 9.25 -27.69
C ILE A 377 18.69 8.16 -26.67
N ASN A 378 19.82 8.29 -25.97
CA ASN A 378 20.25 7.39 -24.90
C ASN A 378 19.92 7.93 -23.51
N ALA A 379 19.01 8.90 -23.41
CA ALA A 379 18.46 9.37 -22.16
C ALA A 379 16.96 9.07 -22.07
N HIS A 380 16.45 9.05 -20.85
CA HIS A 380 15.02 9.10 -20.60
C HIS A 380 14.66 10.37 -19.86
N CYS A 381 13.45 10.84 -20.14
CA CYS A 381 12.88 12.03 -19.54
C CYS A 381 12.35 11.68 -18.15
N HIS A 382 12.84 12.40 -17.15
CA HIS A 382 12.49 12.26 -15.75
C HIS A 382 11.77 13.54 -15.29
N ILE A 383 10.65 13.39 -14.59
CA ILE A 383 9.90 14.53 -14.04
C ILE A 383 10.33 14.69 -12.58
N GLU A 384 10.97 15.80 -12.27
CA GLU A 384 11.31 16.18 -10.90
C GLU A 384 10.05 16.54 -10.09
N ARG A 385 10.15 16.47 -8.77
CA ARG A 385 9.02 16.73 -7.84
C ARG A 385 8.44 18.14 -7.97
N ASN A 386 9.24 19.12 -8.42
CA ASN A 386 8.82 20.49 -8.73
C ASN A 386 8.05 20.61 -10.07
N GLY A 387 7.77 19.49 -10.77
CA GLY A 387 7.15 19.48 -12.09
C GLY A 387 8.07 19.90 -13.23
N LYS A 388 9.37 20.13 -12.96
CA LYS A 388 10.40 20.37 -13.97
C LYS A 388 10.75 19.06 -14.65
N VAL A 389 10.99 19.16 -15.96
CA VAL A 389 11.48 18.03 -16.75
C VAL A 389 13.01 18.08 -16.75
N SER A 390 13.64 17.00 -16.31
CA SER A 390 15.07 16.74 -16.47
C SER A 390 15.30 15.50 -17.33
N CYS A 391 16.50 15.41 -17.91
CA CYS A 391 16.90 14.27 -18.71
C CYS A 391 17.96 13.51 -17.93
N VAL A 392 17.87 12.18 -17.91
CA VAL A 392 18.85 11.31 -17.24
C VAL A 392 19.32 10.29 -18.26
N CYS A 393 20.64 10.14 -18.41
CA CYS A 393 21.22 9.14 -19.29
C CYS A 393 20.81 7.72 -18.83
N ASN A 394 20.62 6.81 -19.78
CA ASN A 394 20.30 5.42 -19.48
C ASN A 394 21.53 4.70 -18.91
N VAL A 395 21.31 3.59 -18.19
CA VAL A 395 22.41 2.75 -17.70
C VAL A 395 23.31 2.31 -18.87
N GLY A 396 24.63 2.47 -18.71
CA GLY A 396 25.62 2.31 -19.78
C GLY A 396 25.94 3.60 -20.53
N TRP A 397 25.39 4.73 -20.08
CA TRP A 397 25.62 6.06 -20.64
C TRP A 397 25.75 7.11 -19.54
N ALA A 398 26.63 8.09 -19.75
CA ALA A 398 26.87 9.21 -18.86
C ALA A 398 26.79 10.55 -19.60
N GLY A 399 26.50 11.62 -18.86
CA GLY A 399 26.28 12.96 -19.43
C GLY A 399 25.29 13.80 -18.63
N ASN A 400 24.90 14.95 -19.19
CA ASN A 400 23.90 15.84 -18.59
C ASN A 400 22.44 15.47 -18.97
N GLY A 401 22.24 14.29 -19.58
CA GLY A 401 20.95 13.82 -20.08
C GLY A 401 20.49 14.41 -21.41
N ASN A 402 20.92 15.63 -21.75
CA ASN A 402 20.68 16.22 -23.08
C ASN A 402 21.70 15.74 -24.11
N THR A 403 22.89 15.36 -23.63
CA THR A 403 23.96 14.74 -24.39
C THR A 403 24.49 13.59 -23.56
N CYS A 404 24.43 12.39 -24.11
CA CYS A 404 24.89 11.18 -23.43
C CYS A 404 25.94 10.46 -24.28
N GLY A 405 27.02 10.04 -23.63
CA GLY A 405 28.09 9.24 -24.19
C GLY A 405 28.13 7.84 -23.57
N PRO A 406 28.81 6.87 -24.20
CA PRO A 406 29.04 5.57 -23.60
C PRO A 406 29.76 5.72 -22.26
N ASP A 407 29.32 4.93 -21.29
CA ASP A 407 29.94 4.76 -19.98
C ASP A 407 30.16 3.24 -19.80
N THR A 408 31.42 2.82 -19.95
CA THR A 408 31.78 1.40 -20.04
C THR A 408 31.69 0.70 -18.68
N ASP A 409 31.98 1.39 -17.58
CA ASP A 409 32.11 0.79 -16.26
C ASP A 409 31.03 1.22 -15.24
N LEU A 410 30.11 2.09 -15.67
CA LEU A 410 28.87 2.47 -15.00
C LEU A 410 29.07 3.37 -13.77
N ASP A 411 30.10 4.19 -13.77
CA ASP A 411 30.42 5.08 -12.66
C ASP A 411 29.84 6.51 -12.82
N GLY A 412 29.22 6.79 -13.97
CA GLY A 412 28.57 8.06 -14.26
C GLY A 412 29.46 9.08 -14.99
N TYR A 413 30.67 8.72 -15.42
CA TYR A 413 31.49 9.51 -16.33
C TYR A 413 31.62 8.83 -17.71
N PRO A 414 31.56 9.60 -18.81
CA PRO A 414 31.63 9.04 -20.15
C PRO A 414 33.08 8.71 -20.55
N ASP A 415 33.24 7.67 -21.36
CA ASP A 415 34.54 7.21 -21.90
C ASP A 415 35.28 8.32 -22.69
N GLU A 416 34.55 9.29 -23.24
CA GLU A 416 35.07 10.44 -23.96
C GLU A 416 34.39 11.74 -23.49
N SER A 417 35.11 12.86 -23.56
CA SER A 417 34.55 14.16 -23.20
C SER A 417 33.41 14.55 -24.15
N LEU A 418 32.26 14.92 -23.56
CA LEU A 418 31.05 15.28 -24.29
C LEU A 418 30.89 16.79 -24.44
N PRO A 419 30.32 17.27 -25.57
CA PRO A 419 30.14 18.69 -25.84
C PRO A 419 28.90 19.27 -25.12
N CYS A 420 28.88 19.18 -23.79
CA CYS A 420 27.80 19.71 -22.97
C CYS A 420 27.91 21.23 -22.82
N ILE A 421 26.80 21.94 -23.08
CA ILE A 421 26.74 23.42 -23.10
C ILE A 421 26.86 24.02 -21.69
N ASP A 422 26.45 23.27 -20.68
CA ASP A 422 26.39 23.63 -19.27
C ASP A 422 27.67 23.32 -18.48
N ASN A 423 28.69 22.75 -19.13
CA ASN A 423 29.95 22.34 -18.49
C ASN A 423 29.72 21.42 -17.28
N ASP A 424 28.74 20.52 -17.38
CA ASP A 424 28.44 19.53 -16.36
C ASP A 424 29.66 18.62 -16.10
N LYS A 425 29.86 18.22 -14.82
CA LYS A 425 30.98 17.35 -14.45
C LYS A 425 30.88 15.99 -15.13
N HIS A 426 29.66 15.46 -15.31
CA HIS A 426 29.40 14.14 -15.90
C HIS A 426 29.54 14.15 -17.43
N CYS A 427 30.05 15.25 -18.01
CA CYS A 427 30.43 15.33 -19.41
C CYS A 427 31.95 15.37 -19.61
N LYS A 428 32.72 15.37 -18.52
CA LYS A 428 34.17 15.21 -18.57
C LYS A 428 34.49 13.76 -18.88
N MET A 429 35.58 13.56 -19.61
CA MET A 429 36.10 12.22 -19.88
C MET A 429 36.45 11.52 -18.57
N ASP A 430 36.10 10.25 -18.48
CA ASP A 430 36.53 9.37 -17.42
C ASP A 430 38.06 9.17 -17.46
N ASN A 431 38.72 9.39 -16.32
CA ASN A 431 40.16 9.18 -16.14
C ASN A 431 40.51 7.70 -15.88
N CYS A 432 39.53 6.81 -15.70
CA CYS A 432 39.69 5.36 -15.58
C CYS A 432 38.59 4.53 -16.27
N ILE A 433 38.39 4.71 -17.59
CA ILE A 433 37.38 4.09 -18.51
C ILE A 433 36.91 2.64 -18.24
N HIS A 434 37.68 1.82 -17.54
CA HIS A 434 37.38 0.41 -17.28
C HIS A 434 37.31 0.03 -15.80
N THR A 435 37.53 0.99 -14.89
CA THR A 435 37.62 0.77 -13.46
C THR A 435 36.77 1.80 -12.74
N PRO A 436 35.59 1.42 -12.22
CA PRO A 436 34.63 2.37 -11.69
C PRO A 436 35.25 3.24 -10.59
N ASN A 437 35.29 4.55 -10.81
CA ASN A 437 35.86 5.51 -9.88
C ASN A 437 35.11 6.85 -9.92
N SER A 438 33.79 6.82 -9.75
CA SER A 438 32.86 7.96 -9.76
C SER A 438 33.23 9.25 -8.97
N GLY A 439 34.28 9.22 -8.15
CA GLY A 439 34.90 10.41 -7.55
C GLY A 439 35.86 11.16 -8.48
N GLN A 440 36.39 10.50 -9.51
CA GLN A 440 37.44 10.95 -10.44
C GLN A 440 38.67 11.52 -9.72
N GLU A 441 39.07 10.91 -8.61
CA GLU A 441 40.30 11.27 -7.92
C GLU A 441 41.52 11.07 -8.84
N ASP A 442 42.40 12.07 -8.86
CA ASP A 442 43.60 12.17 -9.69
C ASP A 442 44.59 13.08 -8.95
N THR A 443 45.48 12.45 -8.18
CA THR A 443 46.33 13.10 -7.19
C THR A 443 47.45 13.91 -7.86
N ASP A 444 48.11 13.36 -8.86
CA ASP A 444 49.21 14.03 -9.57
C ASP A 444 48.74 14.89 -10.78
N ASN A 445 47.46 14.78 -11.14
CA ASN A 445 46.79 15.51 -12.23
C ASN A 445 47.39 15.21 -13.61
N ASP A 446 47.90 14.00 -13.84
CA ASP A 446 48.39 13.57 -15.14
C ASP A 446 47.28 13.17 -16.13
N GLY A 447 46.04 13.06 -15.63
CA GLY A 447 44.84 12.70 -16.38
C GLY A 447 44.47 11.21 -16.33
N ILE A 448 45.22 10.40 -15.58
CA ILE A 448 44.92 9.02 -15.22
C ILE A 448 44.39 9.04 -13.78
N GLY A 449 43.26 8.39 -13.51
CA GLY A 449 42.70 8.39 -12.17
C GLY A 449 43.49 7.51 -11.21
N ASP A 450 43.49 7.88 -9.93
CA ASP A 450 44.24 7.17 -8.87
C ASP A 450 43.95 5.66 -8.87
N GLN A 451 42.74 5.26 -9.24
CA GLN A 451 42.29 3.87 -9.21
C GLN A 451 42.91 3.00 -10.32
N CYS A 452 43.30 3.58 -11.45
CA CYS A 452 43.91 2.89 -12.59
C CYS A 452 45.36 3.33 -12.87
N ASP A 453 45.89 4.25 -12.07
CA ASP A 453 47.29 4.65 -12.12
C ASP A 453 48.22 3.60 -11.45
N GLU A 454 49.39 3.37 -12.05
CA GLU A 454 50.46 2.58 -11.47
C GLU A 454 51.29 3.35 -10.43
N ASP A 455 51.27 4.69 -10.46
CA ASP A 455 52.08 5.63 -9.67
C ASP A 455 51.26 6.90 -9.39
N ALA A 456 50.29 6.80 -8.47
CA ALA A 456 49.19 7.77 -8.35
C ALA A 456 49.62 9.17 -7.89
N ASP A 457 50.77 9.29 -7.24
CA ASP A 457 51.31 10.56 -6.78
C ASP A 457 52.47 11.10 -7.65
N GLY A 458 52.84 10.35 -8.69
CA GLY A 458 53.85 10.72 -9.69
C GLY A 458 55.26 10.86 -9.13
N ASP A 459 55.57 10.22 -8.00
CA ASP A 459 56.89 10.31 -7.38
C ASP A 459 57.94 9.37 -8.01
N GLY A 460 57.50 8.43 -8.86
CA GLY A 460 58.33 7.47 -9.58
C GLY A 460 58.49 6.12 -8.88
N ILE A 461 57.81 5.90 -7.76
CA ILE A 461 57.71 4.63 -7.05
C ILE A 461 56.32 4.06 -7.33
N LYS A 462 56.25 2.80 -7.77
CA LYS A 462 54.96 2.19 -8.09
C LYS A 462 54.12 2.03 -6.82
N ASN A 463 52.81 2.20 -6.95
CA ASN A 463 51.80 2.03 -5.89
C ASN A 463 51.93 0.74 -5.05
N VAL A 464 52.50 -0.33 -5.61
CA VAL A 464 52.70 -1.63 -4.92
C VAL A 464 53.97 -1.69 -4.06
N GLU A 465 54.93 -0.81 -4.32
CA GLU A 465 56.20 -0.67 -3.61
C GLU A 465 56.23 0.59 -2.73
N ASP A 466 55.29 1.50 -2.96
CA ASP A 466 55.15 2.78 -2.29
C ASP A 466 54.39 2.66 -0.95
N ASN A 467 55.02 3.13 0.13
CA ASN A 467 54.42 3.22 1.45
C ASN A 467 53.58 4.49 1.68
N CYS A 468 53.52 5.42 0.71
CA CYS A 468 52.66 6.59 0.71
C CYS A 468 52.04 6.87 -0.66
N ARG A 469 51.26 5.92 -1.15
CA ARG A 469 50.58 5.90 -2.46
C ARG A 469 50.02 7.24 -3.02
N LEU A 470 49.56 8.15 -2.15
CA LEU A 470 48.91 9.40 -2.54
C LEU A 470 49.72 10.65 -2.13
N VAL A 471 50.92 10.49 -1.58
CA VAL A 471 51.75 11.57 -1.04
C VAL A 471 53.22 11.37 -1.44
N PRO A 472 53.76 12.23 -2.33
CA PRO A 472 55.09 12.02 -2.91
C PRO A 472 56.22 11.92 -1.88
N ASN A 473 56.88 10.77 -1.79
CA ASN A 473 57.95 10.49 -0.82
C ASN A 473 59.04 9.53 -1.33
N LYS A 474 59.88 10.03 -2.23
CA LYS A 474 61.02 9.31 -2.84
C LYS A 474 62.00 8.64 -1.88
N ASP A 475 62.04 9.03 -0.61
CA ASP A 475 62.93 8.44 0.40
C ASP A 475 62.34 7.21 1.08
N GLN A 476 61.01 6.98 0.96
CA GLN A 476 60.27 5.87 1.55
C GLN A 476 60.59 5.69 3.04
N GLN A 477 60.83 6.79 3.74
CA GLN A 477 61.15 6.73 5.17
C GLN A 477 59.94 6.21 5.94
N ASN A 478 60.18 5.27 6.86
CA ASN A 478 59.17 4.70 7.73
C ASN A 478 59.83 4.38 9.09
N SER A 479 59.50 5.19 10.09
CA SER A 479 60.18 5.26 11.38
C SER A 479 59.70 4.20 12.38
N ASP A 480 58.45 3.77 12.30
CA ASP A 480 57.84 2.81 13.22
C ASP A 480 57.57 1.43 12.61
N THR A 481 57.87 1.28 11.32
CA THR A 481 57.82 0.07 10.49
C THR A 481 56.42 -0.48 10.24
N ASP A 482 55.41 0.38 10.28
CA ASP A 482 54.04 0.04 9.92
C ASP A 482 53.81 0.06 8.39
N SER A 483 52.56 0.05 7.89
CA SER A 483 52.31 0.01 6.44
C SER A 483 52.43 1.37 5.75
N PHE A 484 52.48 2.47 6.50
CA PHE A 484 52.50 3.85 6.02
C PHE A 484 53.89 4.47 6.20
N GLY A 485 54.31 5.31 5.26
CA GLY A 485 55.57 6.06 5.37
C GLY A 485 55.40 7.37 6.17
N ASP A 486 56.50 7.89 6.72
CA ASP A 486 56.53 9.11 7.55
C ASP A 486 55.86 10.34 6.87
N ALA A 487 55.77 10.36 5.54
CA ALA A 487 55.20 11.46 4.77
C ALA A 487 53.65 11.49 4.79
N CYS A 488 53.01 10.33 4.94
CA CYS A 488 51.56 10.15 4.93
C CYS A 488 51.02 9.55 6.23
N ASP A 489 51.90 9.16 7.15
CA ASP A 489 51.56 8.62 8.45
C ASP A 489 51.16 9.75 9.42
N ASN A 490 49.92 9.70 9.91
CA ASN A 490 49.41 10.62 10.93
C ASN A 490 49.91 10.34 12.35
N CYS A 491 50.62 9.23 12.56
CA CYS A 491 51.37 8.92 13.79
C CYS A 491 52.77 8.33 13.51
N PRO A 492 53.73 9.12 12.98
CA PRO A 492 55.03 8.64 12.44
C PRO A 492 55.94 7.81 13.36
N ASN A 493 55.63 7.71 14.66
CA ASN A 493 56.47 7.02 15.64
C ASN A 493 55.72 5.88 16.35
N VAL A 494 54.44 5.63 16.02
CA VAL A 494 53.57 4.71 16.74
C VAL A 494 52.71 3.94 15.72
N PRO A 495 52.94 2.62 15.55
CA PRO A 495 52.30 1.87 14.48
C PRO A 495 50.77 1.91 14.52
N ASN A 496 50.14 2.44 13.48
CA ASN A 496 48.68 2.52 13.31
C ASN A 496 48.27 2.32 11.84
N SER A 497 48.25 1.07 11.41
CA SER A 497 47.96 0.72 10.01
C SER A 497 46.49 0.93 9.58
N ASP A 498 45.64 1.49 10.44
CA ASP A 498 44.30 1.95 10.09
C ASP A 498 44.23 3.46 9.84
N GLN A 499 45.27 4.23 10.21
CA GLN A 499 45.37 5.68 10.03
C GLN A 499 44.13 6.44 10.51
N LYS A 500 43.43 5.89 11.50
CA LYS A 500 42.16 6.47 11.97
C LYS A 500 42.44 7.80 12.66
N ASP A 501 41.71 8.82 12.25
CA ASP A 501 41.75 10.19 12.77
C ASP A 501 40.30 10.62 12.95
N THR A 502 39.83 10.65 14.21
CA THR A 502 38.42 10.82 14.54
C THR A 502 37.93 12.26 14.45
N ASP A 503 38.79 13.25 14.71
CA ASP A 503 38.44 14.68 14.62
C ASP A 503 38.92 15.35 13.31
N GLY A 504 39.73 14.64 12.51
CA GLY A 504 40.24 15.11 11.22
C GLY A 504 41.30 16.20 11.34
N ASN A 505 42.01 16.26 12.47
CA ASN A 505 43.03 17.29 12.74
C ASN A 505 44.39 16.96 12.09
N GLY A 506 44.57 15.75 11.55
CA GLY A 506 45.78 15.25 10.92
C GLY A 506 46.74 14.50 11.86
N GLU A 507 46.39 14.34 13.14
CA GLU A 507 47.04 13.48 14.13
C GLU A 507 46.18 12.22 14.32
N GLY A 508 46.79 11.03 14.30
CA GLY A 508 46.02 9.79 14.40
C GLY A 508 45.56 9.45 15.83
N ASP A 509 44.46 8.70 15.94
CA ASP A 509 43.83 8.28 17.21
C ASP A 509 44.84 7.66 18.21
N ILE A 510 45.88 6.97 17.73
CA ILE A 510 46.82 6.25 18.60
C ILE A 510 47.83 7.18 19.31
N CYS A 511 48.14 8.32 18.69
CA CYS A 511 49.09 9.30 19.20
C CYS A 511 48.42 10.57 19.72
N ASP A 512 47.15 10.77 19.43
CA ASP A 512 46.32 11.84 19.96
C ASP A 512 45.84 11.54 21.41
N ASN A 513 45.83 12.58 22.26
CA ASN A 513 45.37 12.51 23.65
C ASN A 513 43.89 12.89 23.82
N ASP A 514 43.26 13.41 22.77
CA ASP A 514 41.87 13.90 22.71
C ASP A 514 41.32 13.62 21.30
N ILE A 515 41.01 12.35 21.03
CA ILE A 515 40.84 11.87 19.64
C ILE A 515 39.61 12.45 18.94
N ASP A 516 38.61 12.96 19.66
CA ASP A 516 37.43 13.58 19.08
C ASP A 516 37.44 15.12 19.17
N GLY A 517 38.49 15.70 19.75
CA GLY A 517 38.76 17.13 19.73
C GLY A 517 37.75 17.96 20.52
N ASP A 518 37.08 17.37 21.51
CA ASP A 518 36.05 18.04 22.31
C ASP A 518 36.63 18.87 23.49
N GLY A 519 37.93 18.73 23.73
CA GLY A 519 38.71 19.41 24.76
C GLY A 519 38.92 18.59 26.03
N ILE A 520 38.48 17.33 26.06
CA ILE A 520 38.55 16.43 27.21
C ILE A 520 39.48 15.26 26.86
N PRO A 521 40.58 15.05 27.62
CA PRO A 521 41.49 13.97 27.30
C PRO A 521 40.83 12.59 27.37
N ASN A 522 41.17 11.68 26.45
CA ASN A 522 40.60 10.33 26.28
C ASN A 522 40.37 9.54 27.58
N VAL A 523 41.23 9.71 28.57
CA VAL A 523 41.18 8.97 29.85
C VAL A 523 40.17 9.53 30.86
N LEU A 524 39.70 10.76 30.64
CA LEU A 524 38.70 11.46 31.44
C LEU A 524 37.35 11.56 30.73
N ASP A 525 37.32 11.22 29.46
CA ASP A 525 36.16 11.33 28.59
C ASP A 525 35.26 10.08 28.70
N ASN A 526 33.96 10.29 28.94
CA ASN A 526 32.95 9.24 28.95
C ASN A 526 32.42 8.87 27.54
N CYS A 527 32.81 9.61 26.50
CA CYS A 527 32.60 9.30 25.09
C CYS A 527 33.83 9.59 24.24
N PRO A 528 34.94 8.84 24.38
CA PRO A 528 36.22 9.14 23.73
C PRO A 528 36.22 9.25 22.21
N ARG A 529 35.13 9.02 21.49
CA ARG A 529 35.06 9.03 20.02
C ARG A 529 33.95 9.94 19.47
N VAL A 530 33.19 10.59 20.36
CA VAL A 530 32.00 11.34 19.98
C VAL A 530 32.01 12.64 20.77
N PRO A 531 32.24 13.79 20.10
CA PRO A 531 32.47 15.04 20.81
C PRO A 531 31.33 15.39 21.74
N ASN A 532 31.59 15.45 23.04
CA ASN A 532 30.58 15.76 24.05
C ASN A 532 31.16 16.60 25.20
N PRO A 533 31.46 17.89 24.96
CA PRO A 533 32.15 18.75 25.93
C PRO A 533 31.43 18.93 27.28
N MET A 534 30.14 18.57 27.33
CA MET A 534 29.30 18.63 28.53
C MET A 534 29.36 17.38 29.41
N GLN A 535 29.89 16.26 28.90
CA GLN A 535 30.03 14.97 29.63
C GLN A 535 28.75 14.54 30.34
N SER A 536 27.60 14.78 29.71
CA SER A 536 26.31 14.31 30.24
C SER A 536 26.29 12.78 30.27
N ASP A 537 25.84 12.23 31.40
CA ASP A 537 25.67 10.80 31.65
C ASP A 537 24.44 10.67 32.55
N ARG A 538 23.28 10.44 31.93
CA ARG A 538 21.96 10.50 32.58
C ARG A 538 21.73 9.33 33.53
N ASP A 539 22.19 8.14 33.19
CA ASP A 539 21.94 6.93 33.96
C ASP A 539 23.12 6.52 34.87
N GLY A 540 24.28 7.15 34.70
CA GLY A 540 25.45 7.02 35.55
C GLY A 540 26.21 5.71 35.33
N ASP A 541 26.13 5.12 34.14
CA ASP A 541 26.76 3.84 33.83
C ASP A 541 28.24 3.95 33.41
N GLY A 542 28.70 5.19 33.17
CA GLY A 542 30.07 5.52 32.76
C GLY A 542 30.26 5.71 31.26
N VAL A 543 29.21 5.58 30.45
CA VAL A 543 29.14 5.92 29.03
C VAL A 543 28.30 7.19 28.90
N GLY A 544 28.80 8.19 28.17
CA GLY A 544 28.07 9.46 28.04
C GLY A 544 26.88 9.39 27.09
N ASP A 545 25.88 10.24 27.31
CA ASP A 545 24.63 10.31 26.52
C ASP A 545 24.86 10.38 24.99
N ALA A 546 25.98 10.97 24.56
CA ALA A 546 26.30 11.18 23.15
C ALA A 546 26.71 9.89 22.42
N CYS A 547 27.26 8.92 23.16
CA CYS A 547 27.74 7.64 22.64
C CYS A 547 27.06 6.43 23.30
N ASP A 548 26.09 6.67 24.18
CA ASP A 548 25.32 5.64 24.84
C ASP A 548 24.14 5.18 23.95
N SER A 549 24.13 3.90 23.63
CA SER A 549 23.05 3.22 22.89
C SER A 549 21.74 3.15 23.70
N CYS A 550 21.79 3.28 25.02
CA CYS A 550 20.64 3.32 25.93
C CYS A 550 20.74 4.44 26.99
N PRO A 551 20.63 5.74 26.62
CA PRO A 551 20.87 6.90 27.51
C PRO A 551 20.01 7.00 28.79
N GLU A 552 19.04 6.10 28.96
CA GLU A 552 18.10 6.06 30.10
C GLU A 552 18.26 4.78 30.93
N PHE A 553 19.07 3.81 30.49
CA PHE A 553 19.17 2.49 31.08
C PHE A 553 20.62 1.96 31.11
N SER A 554 21.17 1.88 32.32
CA SER A 554 22.55 1.47 32.55
C SER A 554 22.94 0.19 31.80
N ASN A 555 23.86 0.32 30.85
CA ASN A 555 24.41 -0.73 30.02
C ASN A 555 25.91 -0.47 29.69
N PRO A 556 26.84 -0.52 30.69
CA PRO A 556 28.24 -0.12 30.49
C PRO A 556 29.01 -0.91 29.43
N MET A 557 28.47 -2.06 29.00
CA MET A 557 29.07 -2.91 27.97
C MET A 557 28.63 -2.56 26.54
N GLN A 558 27.61 -1.70 26.38
CA GLN A 558 27.10 -1.22 25.09
C GLN A 558 26.88 -2.37 24.09
N THR A 559 26.27 -3.47 24.55
CA THR A 559 26.00 -4.62 23.71
C THR A 559 24.79 -4.36 22.83
N ASP A 560 24.95 -4.68 21.55
CA ASP A 560 23.94 -4.53 20.51
C ASP A 560 24.05 -5.78 19.62
N VAL A 561 23.09 -6.71 19.77
CA VAL A 561 23.15 -8.04 19.15
C VAL A 561 22.76 -8.02 17.66
N ASP A 562 21.86 -7.12 17.25
CA ASP A 562 21.35 -7.02 15.88
C ASP A 562 21.89 -5.82 15.09
N ASN A 563 22.69 -4.97 15.72
CA ASN A 563 23.43 -3.83 15.13
C ASN A 563 22.52 -2.75 14.55
N ASP A 564 21.43 -2.43 15.25
CA ASP A 564 20.50 -1.36 14.87
C ASP A 564 20.79 -0.02 15.61
N LEU A 565 21.88 0.04 16.38
CA LEU A 565 22.30 1.17 17.23
C LEU A 565 21.43 1.38 18.48
N VAL A 566 20.55 0.45 18.80
CA VAL A 566 19.81 0.38 20.06
C VAL A 566 20.40 -0.73 20.92
N GLY A 567 20.84 -0.41 22.14
CA GLY A 567 21.47 -1.40 23.00
C GLY A 567 20.46 -2.46 23.52
N ASP A 568 20.92 -3.69 23.73
CA ASP A 568 20.09 -4.85 24.13
C ASP A 568 19.19 -4.59 25.37
N VAL A 569 19.59 -3.65 26.23
CA VAL A 569 18.89 -3.31 27.48
C VAL A 569 17.63 -2.49 27.21
N CYS A 570 17.65 -1.63 26.20
CA CYS A 570 16.55 -0.75 25.82
C CYS A 570 15.89 -1.14 24.48
N ASP A 571 16.48 -2.10 23.77
CA ASP A 571 15.90 -2.72 22.59
C ASP A 571 14.66 -3.54 22.98
N THR A 572 13.53 -3.15 22.42
CA THR A 572 12.26 -3.86 22.61
C THR A 572 11.88 -4.71 21.40
N ASN A 573 12.49 -4.47 20.24
CA ASN A 573 12.08 -5.01 18.94
C ASN A 573 10.58 -4.78 18.62
N ILE A 574 9.93 -3.84 19.31
CA ILE A 574 8.53 -3.47 19.07
C ILE A 574 8.56 -2.30 18.09
N ASP A 575 8.32 -2.62 16.82
CA ASP A 575 8.18 -1.68 15.71
C ASP A 575 6.84 -2.03 15.03
N SER A 576 5.82 -1.21 15.29
CA SER A 576 4.43 -1.46 14.92
C SER A 576 4.16 -1.27 13.44
N ASP A 577 4.92 -0.39 12.78
CA ASP A 577 4.71 -0.02 11.38
C ASP A 577 5.77 -0.61 10.42
N GLY A 578 6.87 -1.12 10.96
CA GLY A 578 7.92 -1.85 10.27
C GLY A 578 8.92 -0.94 9.54
N ASP A 579 9.10 0.30 9.98
CA ASP A 579 9.98 1.27 9.35
C ASP A 579 11.46 1.19 9.80
N GLY A 580 11.74 0.38 10.84
CA GLY A 580 13.07 0.17 11.40
C GLY A 580 13.36 0.97 12.68
N HIS A 581 12.45 1.82 13.15
CA HIS A 581 12.54 2.47 14.46
C HIS A 581 11.54 1.81 15.42
N GLN A 582 11.99 1.49 16.64
CA GLN A 582 11.08 0.94 17.65
C GLN A 582 10.10 2.01 18.16
N ASP A 583 8.87 1.61 18.50
CA ASP A 583 7.76 2.49 18.91
C ASP A 583 8.15 3.52 20.00
N SER A 584 9.11 3.20 20.87
CA SER A 584 9.56 4.10 21.95
C SER A 584 10.51 5.21 21.50
N ARG A 585 11.05 5.11 20.28
CA ARG A 585 12.01 6.04 19.66
C ARG A 585 11.51 6.60 18.32
N ASP A 586 10.35 6.15 17.89
CA ASP A 586 9.70 6.57 16.65
C ASP A 586 8.79 7.80 16.91
N ASN A 587 9.02 8.88 16.15
CA ASN A 587 8.19 10.08 16.18
C ASN A 587 6.86 9.93 15.41
N CYS A 588 6.66 8.80 14.71
CA CYS A 588 5.41 8.37 14.09
C CYS A 588 5.14 6.84 14.23
N PRO A 589 4.90 6.30 15.45
CA PRO A 589 4.85 4.85 15.74
C PRO A 589 3.88 3.96 14.93
N GLU A 590 3.00 4.55 14.12
CA GLU A 590 1.98 3.85 13.33
C GLU A 590 2.07 4.16 11.82
N VAL A 591 2.99 5.05 11.41
CA VAL A 591 3.10 5.57 10.05
C VAL A 591 4.55 5.50 9.57
N PRO A 592 4.89 4.58 8.64
CA PRO A 592 6.28 4.30 8.33
C PRO A 592 7.03 5.51 7.81
N ASN A 593 8.08 5.93 8.53
CA ASN A 593 8.85 7.13 8.25
C ASN A 593 10.34 6.98 8.63
N SER A 594 11.04 5.97 8.09
CA SER A 594 12.42 5.58 8.46
C SER A 594 13.48 6.69 8.51
N SER A 595 13.24 7.86 7.90
CA SER A 595 14.11 9.03 8.00
C SER A 595 13.92 9.86 9.28
N GLN A 596 12.86 9.60 10.06
CA GLN A 596 12.46 10.32 11.27
C GLN A 596 12.54 11.83 11.07
N LEU A 597 12.02 12.30 9.91
CA LEU A 597 12.05 13.72 9.58
C LEU A 597 11.02 14.42 10.45
N ASP A 598 11.46 15.49 11.11
CA ASP A 598 10.69 16.36 11.99
C ASP A 598 11.20 17.79 11.73
N SER A 599 10.50 18.49 10.83
CA SER A 599 10.96 19.73 10.22
C SER A 599 10.91 20.92 11.18
N ASP A 600 10.01 20.92 12.16
CA ASP A 600 9.87 21.96 13.18
C ASP A 600 10.37 21.56 14.57
N ASN A 601 10.73 20.29 14.78
CA ASN A 601 11.25 19.69 16.01
C ASN A 601 10.26 19.74 17.17
N ASP A 602 8.97 19.56 16.91
CA ASP A 602 7.96 19.47 17.96
C ASP A 602 7.84 18.05 18.57
N GLY A 603 8.52 17.07 17.97
CA GLY A 603 8.56 15.68 18.39
C GLY A 603 7.55 14.77 17.68
N ILE A 604 6.78 15.30 16.74
CA ILE A 604 5.92 14.56 15.81
C ILE A 604 6.61 14.55 14.44
N GLY A 605 6.64 13.41 13.75
CA GLY A 605 7.30 13.35 12.44
C GLY A 605 6.44 13.89 11.30
N ASP A 606 7.07 14.43 10.25
CA ASP A 606 6.44 15.02 9.04
C ASP A 606 5.44 14.09 8.30
N GLU A 607 5.44 12.79 8.59
CA GLU A 607 4.55 11.82 7.95
C GLU A 607 3.25 11.59 8.75
N CYS A 608 3.24 11.97 10.04
CA CYS A 608 2.09 11.88 10.93
C CYS A 608 1.71 13.22 11.57
N ASP A 609 2.42 14.31 11.23
CA ASP A 609 2.04 15.68 11.50
C ASP A 609 1.11 16.23 10.41
N ASP A 610 0.18 17.11 10.79
CA ASP A 610 -0.71 17.83 9.88
C ASP A 610 -0.20 19.25 9.56
N ASP A 611 0.85 19.75 10.24
CA ASP A 611 1.46 21.09 10.11
C ASP A 611 2.99 21.02 10.30
N ASP A 612 3.71 20.47 9.32
CA ASP A 612 5.16 20.15 9.35
C ASP A 612 6.10 21.33 9.71
N ASP A 613 5.61 22.57 9.62
CA ASP A 613 6.38 23.77 9.94
C ASP A 613 5.75 24.66 11.03
N ASN A 614 4.68 24.17 11.67
CA ASN A 614 3.97 24.78 12.78
C ASN A 614 3.62 26.27 12.54
N ASP A 615 3.29 26.64 11.29
CA ASP A 615 2.97 28.01 10.90
C ASP A 615 1.48 28.36 11.03
N GLY A 616 0.66 27.35 11.35
CA GLY A 616 -0.78 27.43 11.54
C GLY A 616 -1.60 27.19 10.26
N ILE A 617 -0.96 26.86 9.14
CA ILE A 617 -1.57 26.46 7.88
C ILE A 617 -1.31 24.96 7.66
N LEU A 618 -2.37 24.15 7.77
CA LEU A 618 -2.26 22.71 7.57
C LEU A 618 -1.72 22.34 6.18
N ASP A 619 -0.94 21.26 6.13
CA ASP A 619 -0.34 20.68 4.92
C ASP A 619 -1.34 20.49 3.77
N PHE A 620 -2.43 19.79 4.06
CA PHE A 620 -3.43 19.39 3.06
C PHE A 620 -4.85 19.91 3.35
N GLY A 621 -5.15 20.26 4.61
CA GLY A 621 -6.49 20.65 5.10
C GLY A 621 -6.72 22.16 5.14
N SER A 622 -7.95 22.62 5.42
CA SER A 622 -8.21 24.05 5.65
C SER A 622 -7.81 24.45 7.08
N PRO A 623 -7.11 25.58 7.31
CA PRO A 623 -6.98 26.78 6.45
C PRO A 623 -5.99 26.71 5.29
N GLY A 624 -5.24 25.62 5.12
CA GLY A 624 -4.41 25.32 3.95
C GLY A 624 -5.18 24.86 2.69
N PRO A 625 -4.50 24.19 1.73
CA PRO A 625 -3.18 23.57 1.83
C PRO A 625 -2.02 24.58 1.82
N ASP A 626 -0.97 24.26 2.56
CA ASP A 626 0.25 25.05 2.61
C ASP A 626 1.06 24.97 1.30
N ASN A 627 1.51 26.12 0.79
CA ASN A 627 2.37 26.22 -0.39
C ASN A 627 3.87 26.14 -0.08
N CYS A 628 4.28 26.06 1.20
CA CYS A 628 5.68 25.95 1.62
C CYS A 628 5.99 24.88 2.67
N ARG A 629 5.04 24.13 3.21
CA ARG A 629 5.07 22.89 4.04
C ARG A 629 6.18 22.73 5.08
N LEU A 630 7.44 22.81 4.68
CA LEU A 630 8.62 22.64 5.53
C LEU A 630 9.28 23.98 5.91
N ILE A 631 8.66 25.12 5.55
CA ILE A 631 9.25 26.45 5.73
C ILE A 631 8.15 27.42 6.17
N PRO A 632 8.17 27.86 7.45
CA PRO A 632 7.06 28.61 8.03
C PRO A 632 6.77 29.88 7.24
N ASN A 633 5.55 30.00 6.72
CA ASN A 633 5.10 31.15 5.95
C ASN A 633 3.59 31.44 6.13
N PRO A 634 3.14 31.87 7.32
CA PRO A 634 1.71 31.94 7.68
C PRO A 634 0.82 32.80 6.75
N ASN A 635 1.44 33.65 5.93
CA ASN A 635 0.79 34.54 4.98
C ASN A 635 0.67 33.96 3.55
N GLN A 636 1.17 32.75 3.30
CA GLN A 636 1.05 32.01 2.04
C GLN A 636 1.44 32.87 0.81
N LYS A 637 2.53 33.63 0.94
CA LYS A 637 2.90 34.65 -0.05
C LYS A 637 3.54 34.02 -1.28
N ASP A 638 2.76 33.90 -2.36
CA ASP A 638 3.25 33.54 -3.70
C ASP A 638 3.31 34.79 -4.61
N SER A 639 4.51 35.12 -5.11
CA SER A 639 4.74 36.31 -5.97
C SER A 639 4.79 36.00 -7.47
N ASN A 640 4.81 34.74 -7.86
CA ASN A 640 4.95 34.30 -9.25
C ASN A 640 3.84 33.33 -9.71
N GLY A 641 2.92 32.93 -8.83
CA GLY A 641 1.79 32.07 -9.19
C GLY A 641 2.21 30.65 -9.54
N GLU A 642 3.41 30.24 -9.14
CA GLU A 642 3.83 28.85 -9.25
C GLU A 642 3.51 28.19 -7.91
N LEU A 643 2.48 27.35 -7.90
CA LEU A 643 2.23 26.45 -6.77
C LEU A 643 3.52 25.65 -6.53
N SER A 644 4.29 26.02 -5.51
CA SER A 644 5.40 25.23 -5.00
C SER A 644 4.81 24.03 -4.30
N THR A 645 4.29 23.07 -5.07
CA THR A 645 3.88 21.79 -4.51
C THR A 645 5.15 21.04 -4.12
N SER A 646 5.61 21.23 -2.89
CA SER A 646 6.44 20.27 -2.18
C SER A 646 5.56 19.05 -1.87
N GLN A 647 5.25 18.25 -2.90
CA GLN A 647 4.91 16.85 -2.65
C GLN A 647 6.20 16.16 -2.20
N GLY A 648 6.46 16.26 -0.90
CA GLY A 648 7.47 15.47 -0.21
C GLY A 648 7.05 14.01 -0.23
N SER A 649 7.94 13.13 -0.70
CA SER A 649 7.95 11.73 -0.30
C SER A 649 9.29 11.11 -0.62
N ARG A 650 10.08 10.88 0.45
CA ARG A 650 10.95 9.71 0.69
C ARG A 650 12.12 9.48 -0.27
N GLY A 651 13.35 9.47 0.29
CA GLY A 651 14.60 9.11 -0.42
C GLY A 651 15.79 10.01 -0.08
N THR A 652 16.65 9.50 0.82
CA THR A 652 18.10 9.78 1.03
C THR A 652 18.67 11.12 0.55
N LYS A 653 18.99 12.01 1.51
CA LYS A 653 19.90 13.15 1.32
C LYS A 653 21.31 12.62 1.02
N ALA A 654 21.75 12.76 -0.23
CA ALA A 654 23.16 12.80 -0.58
C ALA A 654 23.63 14.27 -0.59
N VAL A 655 24.73 14.53 0.10
CA VAL A 655 25.37 15.84 0.27
C VAL A 655 26.08 16.26 -1.03
N GLY A 656 25.84 17.48 -1.52
CA GLY A 656 26.81 18.18 -2.39
C GLY A 656 26.30 19.02 -3.58
N ARG A 657 26.26 20.35 -3.38
CA ARG A 657 26.38 21.47 -4.38
C ARG A 657 25.21 21.77 -5.34
N PRO A 658 25.19 22.95 -6.01
CA PRO A 658 25.05 24.30 -5.46
C PRO A 658 23.73 24.96 -5.91
N LEU A 659 23.27 25.90 -5.09
CA LEU A 659 22.07 26.73 -5.27
C LEU A 659 22.03 27.46 -6.63
N SER A 660 21.11 27.09 -7.52
CA SER A 660 20.56 28.07 -8.47
C SER A 660 19.09 27.77 -8.78
N SER A 661 18.25 28.78 -8.52
CA SER A 661 16.80 28.82 -8.71
C SER A 661 15.92 28.22 -7.59
N PHE A 662 16.09 28.69 -6.35
CA PHE A 662 15.01 28.69 -5.37
C PHE A 662 14.12 29.92 -5.59
N THR A 663 12.86 29.70 -5.95
CA THR A 663 11.83 30.70 -5.72
C THR A 663 11.58 30.74 -4.21
N ARG A 664 11.86 31.88 -3.57
CA ARG A 664 11.84 32.07 -2.11
C ARG A 664 10.43 31.89 -1.53
N CYS A 665 10.22 30.83 -0.75
CA CYS A 665 9.42 30.95 0.48
C CYS A 665 10.13 32.01 1.32
N GLY A 666 9.60 33.24 1.31
CA GLY A 666 10.28 34.38 1.89
C GLY A 666 10.26 34.29 3.40
N LYS A 667 11.42 34.08 4.03
CA LYS A 667 11.60 34.40 5.46
C LYS A 667 11.12 35.84 5.68
N SER A 668 10.05 36.02 6.45
CA SER A 668 9.70 37.30 7.06
C SER A 668 10.80 37.64 8.05
N SER A 669 11.82 38.33 7.58
CA SER A 669 12.77 38.98 8.48
C SER A 669 12.08 40.20 9.12
N ASP A 670 11.25 39.96 10.13
CA ASP A 670 10.86 40.96 11.12
C ASP A 670 12.00 41.15 12.14
N LEU A 671 13.18 41.50 11.63
CA LEU A 671 14.17 42.22 12.42
C LEU A 671 13.84 43.70 12.27
N SER A 672 12.87 44.11 13.09
CA SER A 672 12.59 45.51 13.37
C SER A 672 13.90 46.21 13.74
N SER A 673 14.36 47.02 12.80
CA SER A 673 15.47 47.94 12.99
C SER A 673 14.94 49.10 13.84
N ALA A 674 15.52 49.29 15.02
CA ALA A 674 15.40 50.51 15.79
C ALA A 674 16.80 50.86 16.36
N PRO A 675 17.10 52.16 16.49
CA PRO A 675 18.31 52.81 15.96
C PRO A 675 19.59 52.64 16.78
#